data_AF-A0A453FD08-F1
#
_entry.id   AF-A0A453FD08-F1
#
_cell.length_a   1.000
_cell.length_b   1.000
_cell.length_c   1.000
_cell.angle_alpha   90.00
_cell.angle_beta   90.00
_cell.angle_gamma   90.00
#
_symmetry.space_group_name_H-M   'P 1'
#
loop_
_entity.id
_entity.type
_entity.pdbx_description
1 polymer ?
#
loop_
_entity_poly.entity_id
_entity_poly.type
_entity_poly.pdbx_seq_one_letter_code
_entity_poly.pdbx_strand_id
1 'polypeptide(L)'
;GAKPGEGGELPGHKVIGDIAVTRHSTAGVGLISPPPHHDIYSIEDLAQLIHDLKNSNPQARISVKLVSEAGVGVVASGVVKGHADHVLISGHDGGTGASRWTGIKNAGLPWELGLAETHQTLVANGLRGRAVLQTDGQLKTGRDVAVACLLGAEEFGFSTAPLITLGCIMMRKCHTNTCPVGIATQDPVLREKFAGEPEHVINFFFMLAEELREIMAQLGLRTINEMVGRSDMLEVDPEVVKSNEKLENIDLSLILKPAAEIRPGAAQYCVEKQDHGLDMALDNKLIALSRPALEKEVRVFVETPIKNTNRAVGTTLSHEVTKRYHMKGLDPGTIHVKLTGSAGQSFGAFLCPGITLELEGDSNDYVGKGLSGGKIVVYPPRNSTFSAEDNIVIGNVALYGATKGEAYFNGMAAERFCVRNSGARTVVEGIGDHGCEYMTGGTVVILGKTGRNFAAGMSGGIAYVYDVDGTFSARCNNELVDLYHVEEEDDVTTLKMMIEQHRLHTESVLAKDILSKFDTLLPKFVKVYPRDYKRVLEEMKAEKAAARPTKEPKVANGVSVTTKKIQTEKSSSRPTRVANAKKYRGFVTYEREGVSYRDPNERVKDWNEVAIESVPGPLLNTQSARCMDCGTPFCHQESSGAGCPLGNKIPEFNELVHQNRWREALDRLLETNNFPEFTGRVCPAPCEGSCVLGIIENPVSIKSIECSIIDKGFEEGWMVPRPPLQRTGKKIAIVGSGPAGLAAADQLNKMGHFVTVFERSDRIGGLMMYGVPNMKTDKIGVVQRRVNLMAEEGVTFVVNANIGSDPLYSIERLRSENNAVILACGATKPR
;
A
#
# COMPACT_ATOMS: atom_id res chain seq x y z
N GLY A 1 -9.97 6.21 0.54
CA GLY A 1 -10.37 4.81 0.44
C GLY A 1 -9.71 3.95 1.47
N ALA A 2 -8.59 3.30 1.14
CA ALA A 2 -8.06 2.17 1.90
C ALA A 2 -7.73 2.37 3.40
N LYS A 3 -7.51 3.61 3.85
CA LYS A 3 -7.15 3.91 5.24
C LYS A 3 -7.43 5.37 5.62
N PRO A 4 -8.70 5.76 5.79
CA PRO A 4 -9.11 7.16 5.94
C PRO A 4 -8.59 7.83 7.22
N GLY A 5 -8.51 7.09 8.33
CA GLY A 5 -8.05 7.60 9.63
C GLY A 5 -6.55 7.43 9.90
N GLU A 6 -5.74 7.11 8.88
CA GLU A 6 -4.32 6.78 9.05
C GLU A 6 -3.45 7.47 7.99
N GLY A 7 -2.14 7.49 8.22
CA GLY A 7 -1.16 8.06 7.29
C GLY A 7 -0.65 7.07 6.22
N GLY A 8 0.06 7.61 5.23
CA GLY A 8 0.79 6.81 4.23
C GLY A 8 1.85 5.91 4.87
N GLU A 9 2.05 4.72 4.29
CA GLU A 9 3.03 3.74 4.77
C GLU A 9 3.94 3.31 3.62
N LEU A 10 5.25 3.35 3.86
CA LEU A 10 6.25 2.82 2.96
C LEU A 10 7.27 1.98 3.76
N PRO A 11 7.26 0.65 3.61
CA PRO A 11 8.19 -0.23 4.32
C PRO A 11 9.66 0.13 4.04
N GLY A 12 10.52 0.05 5.06
CA GLY A 12 11.91 0.52 4.99
C GLY A 12 12.75 -0.14 3.90
N HIS A 13 12.50 -1.41 3.60
CA HIS A 13 13.16 -2.13 2.50
C HIS A 13 12.72 -1.66 1.09
N LYS A 14 11.78 -0.72 1.00
CA LYS A 14 11.42 0.03 -0.22
C LYS A 14 11.95 1.47 -0.19
N VAL A 15 12.53 1.92 0.91
CA VAL A 15 13.13 3.25 1.07
C VAL A 15 14.61 3.12 0.76
N ILE A 16 14.93 2.99 -0.51
CA ILE A 16 16.31 2.80 -1.00
C ILE A 16 16.57 3.67 -2.23
N GLY A 17 17.84 3.97 -2.50
CA GLY A 17 18.26 4.75 -3.66
C GLY A 17 17.48 6.06 -3.81
N ASP A 18 16.90 6.28 -4.99
CA ASP A 18 16.17 7.50 -5.35
C ASP A 18 15.00 7.81 -4.41
N ILE A 19 14.38 6.81 -3.78
CA ILE A 19 13.26 7.02 -2.85
C ILE A 19 13.72 7.74 -1.59
N ALA A 20 14.85 7.32 -1.01
CA ALA A 20 15.41 7.94 0.19
C ALA A 20 15.85 9.39 -0.10
N VAL A 21 16.49 9.61 -1.26
CA VAL A 21 16.92 10.93 -1.73
C VAL A 21 15.71 11.85 -1.95
N THR A 22 14.71 11.39 -2.71
CA THR A 22 13.50 12.18 -3.03
C THR A 22 12.72 12.58 -1.78
N ARG A 23 12.75 11.74 -0.74
CA ARG A 23 12.01 11.98 0.50
C ARG A 23 12.84 12.64 1.61
N HIS A 24 14.09 13.01 1.34
CA HIS A 24 15.02 13.54 2.36
C HIS A 24 15.02 12.67 3.61
N SER A 25 15.12 11.36 3.41
CA SER A 25 15.04 10.36 4.45
C SER A 25 16.21 9.37 4.37
N THR A 26 16.36 8.58 5.42
CA THR A 26 17.43 7.61 5.58
C THR A 26 17.07 6.31 4.87
N ALA A 27 17.96 5.83 4.00
CA ALA A 27 17.77 4.54 3.33
C ALA A 27 17.62 3.41 4.36
N GLY A 28 16.66 2.50 4.13
CA GLY A 28 16.36 1.37 5.00
C GLY A 28 15.37 1.66 6.14
N VAL A 29 15.08 2.94 6.45
CA VAL A 29 14.15 3.32 7.51
C VAL A 29 12.72 3.39 6.97
N GLY A 30 11.78 2.73 7.67
CA GLY A 30 10.36 2.75 7.29
C GLY A 30 9.73 4.13 7.45
N LEU A 31 8.86 4.51 6.51
CA LEU A 31 8.15 5.79 6.57
C LEU A 31 6.68 5.57 6.89
N ILE A 32 6.33 5.88 8.13
CA ILE A 32 4.94 6.00 8.57
C ILE A 32 4.65 7.49 8.66
N SER A 33 3.73 7.96 7.82
CA SER A 33 3.32 9.36 7.88
C SER A 33 2.39 9.57 9.07
N PRO A 34 2.41 10.76 9.71
CA PRO A 34 1.40 11.10 10.71
C PRO A 34 -0.01 10.96 10.10
N PRO A 35 -1.01 10.49 10.87
CA PRO A 35 -2.38 10.46 10.40
C PRO A 35 -2.93 11.85 10.02
N PRO A 36 -2.75 12.92 10.83
CA PRO A 36 -3.18 14.25 10.43
C PRO A 36 -2.08 15.01 9.68
N HIS A 37 -2.52 15.97 8.89
CA HIS A 37 -1.69 17.12 8.53
C HIS A 37 -1.57 18.02 9.77
N HIS A 38 -0.36 18.26 10.28
CA HIS A 38 -0.18 19.04 11.51
C HIS A 38 -0.46 20.54 11.34
N ASP A 39 -0.64 20.97 10.10
CA ASP A 39 -1.09 22.30 9.70
C ASP A 39 -2.57 22.32 9.29
N ILE A 40 -3.35 21.29 9.66
CA ILE A 40 -4.80 21.21 9.44
C ILE A 40 -5.46 20.55 10.66
N TYR A 41 -5.90 21.36 11.63
CA TYR A 41 -6.72 20.88 12.76
C TYR A 41 -8.16 21.36 12.71
N SER A 42 -8.46 22.24 11.77
CA SER A 42 -9.77 22.86 11.58
C SER A 42 -9.98 23.25 10.12
N ILE A 43 -11.15 23.76 9.78
CA ILE A 43 -11.46 24.17 8.41
C ILE A 43 -10.75 25.47 8.02
N GLU A 44 -10.51 26.35 8.98
CA GLU A 44 -9.73 27.57 8.82
C GLU A 44 -8.24 27.28 8.59
N ASP A 45 -7.71 26.21 9.19
CA ASP A 45 -6.34 25.76 8.91
C ASP A 45 -6.21 25.19 7.49
N LEU A 46 -7.22 24.43 7.03
CA LEU A 46 -7.26 23.98 5.63
C LEU A 46 -7.30 25.18 4.68
N ALA A 47 -8.12 26.19 4.97
CA ALA A 47 -8.16 27.42 4.18
C ALA A 47 -6.81 28.16 4.21
N GLN A 48 -6.09 28.12 5.33
CA GLN A 48 -4.73 28.65 5.43
C GLN A 48 -3.76 27.87 4.54
N LEU A 49 -3.78 26.53 4.55
CA LEU A 49 -2.94 25.73 3.66
C LEU A 49 -3.27 26.00 2.18
N ILE A 50 -4.55 26.10 1.81
CA ILE A 50 -4.96 26.46 0.44
C ILE A 50 -4.35 27.82 0.06
N HIS A 51 -4.42 28.80 0.96
CA HIS A 51 -3.80 30.11 0.77
C HIS A 51 -2.27 30.01 0.60
N ASP A 52 -1.58 29.23 1.44
CA ASP A 52 -0.12 29.01 1.35
C ASP A 52 0.28 28.38 0.00
N LEU A 53 -0.47 27.36 -0.45
CA LEU A 53 -0.22 26.68 -1.72
C LEU A 53 -0.47 27.59 -2.92
N LYS A 54 -1.45 28.49 -2.84
CA LYS A 54 -1.71 29.48 -3.89
C LYS A 54 -0.69 30.60 -3.93
N ASN A 55 -0.14 31.01 -2.78
CA ASN A 55 1.00 31.93 -2.75
C ASN A 55 2.28 31.25 -3.28
N SER A 56 2.50 29.96 -2.99
CA SER A 56 3.69 29.24 -3.48
C SER A 56 3.61 28.86 -4.96
N ASN A 57 2.40 28.73 -5.50
CA ASN A 57 2.16 28.55 -6.94
C ASN A 57 0.81 29.15 -7.37
N PRO A 58 0.79 30.43 -7.81
CA PRO A 58 -0.45 31.12 -8.20
C PRO A 58 -1.22 30.49 -9.36
N GLN A 59 -0.57 29.64 -10.17
CA GLN A 59 -1.18 29.03 -11.35
C GLN A 59 -1.81 27.65 -11.08
N ALA A 60 -1.52 27.02 -9.93
CA ALA A 60 -2.00 25.68 -9.63
C ALA A 60 -3.49 25.67 -9.22
N ARG A 61 -4.22 24.59 -9.56
CA ARG A 61 -5.50 24.26 -8.90
C ARG A 61 -5.21 23.56 -7.57
N ILE A 62 -5.94 23.91 -6.51
CA ILE A 62 -5.86 23.18 -5.22
C ILE A 62 -7.00 22.18 -5.14
N SER A 63 -6.62 20.91 -5.01
CA SER A 63 -7.53 19.79 -4.81
C SER A 63 -7.48 19.31 -3.37
N VAL A 64 -8.64 19.11 -2.76
CA VAL A 64 -8.76 18.44 -1.46
C VAL A 64 -9.36 17.05 -1.69
N LYS A 65 -8.59 16.02 -1.33
CA LYS A 65 -9.02 14.62 -1.39
C LYS A 65 -9.65 14.20 -0.07
N LEU A 66 -10.94 13.92 -0.11
CA LEU A 66 -11.73 13.39 0.99
C LEU A 66 -12.05 11.90 0.73
N VAL A 67 -12.45 11.19 1.78
CA VAL A 67 -13.01 9.85 1.66
C VAL A 67 -14.51 9.92 1.88
N SER A 68 -15.26 9.15 1.11
CA SER A 68 -16.70 9.00 1.32
C SER A 68 -16.99 8.49 2.74
N GLU A 69 -17.77 9.27 3.48
CA GLU A 69 -18.37 8.95 4.76
C GLU A 69 -19.64 9.80 4.92
N ALA A 70 -20.53 9.43 5.84
CA ALA A 70 -21.71 10.22 6.12
C ALA A 70 -21.32 11.61 6.67
N GLY A 71 -21.84 12.69 6.07
CA GLY A 71 -21.50 14.06 6.46
C GLY A 71 -20.38 14.69 5.63
N VAL A 72 -19.78 13.95 4.69
CA VAL A 72 -18.71 14.47 3.81
C VAL A 72 -19.16 15.67 2.99
N GLY A 73 -20.46 15.78 2.64
CA GLY A 73 -20.98 16.94 1.90
C GLY A 73 -20.93 18.24 2.70
N VAL A 74 -21.06 18.16 4.03
CA VAL A 74 -20.91 19.31 4.94
C VAL A 74 -19.44 19.74 4.99
N VAL A 75 -18.53 18.78 5.11
CA VAL A 75 -17.07 19.02 5.06
C VAL A 75 -16.69 19.66 3.72
N ALA A 76 -17.18 19.12 2.61
CA ALA A 76 -16.94 19.65 1.27
C ALA A 76 -17.44 21.10 1.11
N SER A 77 -18.54 21.47 1.74
CA SER A 77 -19.02 22.86 1.76
C SER A 77 -18.02 23.79 2.46
N GLY A 78 -17.44 23.34 3.58
CA GLY A 78 -16.34 24.03 4.25
C GLY A 78 -15.11 24.17 3.34
N VAL A 79 -14.73 23.08 2.67
CA VAL A 79 -13.58 23.02 1.75
C VAL A 79 -13.72 24.03 0.60
N VAL A 80 -14.91 24.09 -0.03
CA VAL A 80 -15.18 25.05 -1.13
C VAL A 80 -15.23 26.48 -0.62
N LYS A 81 -15.74 26.72 0.60
CA LYS A 81 -15.68 28.03 1.26
C LYS A 81 -14.24 28.43 1.62
N GLY A 82 -13.39 27.47 1.93
CA GLY A 82 -11.93 27.62 2.09
C GLY A 82 -11.18 27.82 0.77
N HIS A 83 -11.90 28.08 -0.34
CA HIS A 83 -11.38 28.39 -1.67
C HIS A 83 -10.73 27.23 -2.43
N ALA A 84 -10.98 25.96 -2.06
CA ALA A 84 -10.54 24.85 -2.90
C ALA A 84 -11.15 24.94 -4.32
N ASP A 85 -10.33 24.72 -5.35
CA ASP A 85 -10.77 24.73 -6.75
C ASP A 85 -11.38 23.38 -7.16
N HIS A 86 -11.07 22.33 -6.40
CA HIS A 86 -11.39 20.95 -6.73
C HIS A 86 -11.60 20.10 -5.47
N VAL A 87 -12.62 19.25 -5.47
CA VAL A 87 -12.92 18.30 -4.39
C VAL A 87 -12.94 16.89 -4.98
N LEU A 88 -12.16 15.97 -4.40
CA LEU A 88 -12.18 14.55 -4.75
C LEU A 88 -12.85 13.75 -3.64
N ILE A 89 -13.88 12.98 -3.99
CA ILE A 89 -14.50 11.99 -3.09
C ILE A 89 -13.98 10.60 -3.45
N SER A 90 -13.18 10.01 -2.58
CA SER A 90 -12.68 8.65 -2.75
C SER A 90 -13.56 7.61 -2.08
N GLY A 91 -13.94 6.56 -2.81
CA GLY A 91 -14.63 5.38 -2.27
C GLY A 91 -13.74 4.55 -1.34
N HIS A 92 -14.36 3.76 -0.47
CA HIS A 92 -13.69 2.84 0.47
C HIS A 92 -12.80 1.80 -0.23
N ASP A 93 -13.14 1.44 -1.46
CA ASP A 93 -12.56 0.40 -2.29
C ASP A 93 -11.29 0.83 -3.07
N GLY A 94 -10.83 2.07 -2.86
CA GLY A 94 -9.58 2.57 -3.44
C GLY A 94 -8.36 1.68 -3.13
N GLY A 95 -7.44 1.54 -4.10
CA GLY A 95 -6.23 0.72 -3.97
C GLY A 95 -5.20 1.31 -2.98
N THR A 96 -4.31 0.45 -2.47
CA THR A 96 -3.15 0.87 -1.65
C THR A 96 -1.95 -0.06 -1.85
N GLY A 97 -0.75 0.50 -1.75
CA GLY A 97 0.50 -0.27 -1.76
C GLY A 97 0.81 -0.94 -0.42
N ALA A 98 0.39 -0.34 0.70
CA ALA A 98 0.58 -0.82 2.07
C ALA A 98 -0.48 -0.19 2.99
N SER A 99 -1.16 -1.04 3.76
CA SER A 99 -2.14 -0.65 4.78
C SER A 99 -2.44 -1.86 5.67
N ARG A 100 -2.92 -1.59 6.88
CA ARG A 100 -3.54 -2.62 7.73
C ARG A 100 -4.84 -3.14 7.11
N TRP A 101 -5.14 -4.42 7.34
CA TRP A 101 -6.35 -5.07 6.84
C TRP A 101 -7.64 -4.45 7.39
N THR A 102 -7.59 -3.99 8.64
CA THR A 102 -8.72 -3.31 9.29
C THR A 102 -9.14 -2.05 8.54
N GLY A 103 -8.18 -1.21 8.14
CA GLY A 103 -8.46 -0.03 7.33
C GLY A 103 -9.08 -0.38 5.98
N ILE A 104 -8.51 -1.38 5.27
CA ILE A 104 -8.98 -1.79 3.94
C ILE A 104 -10.42 -2.35 3.97
N LYS A 105 -10.77 -3.08 5.03
CA LYS A 105 -12.04 -3.82 5.09
C LYS A 105 -13.15 -3.10 5.83
N ASN A 106 -12.81 -2.21 6.77
CA ASN A 106 -13.77 -1.69 7.74
C ASN A 106 -13.84 -0.15 7.80
N ALA A 107 -13.13 0.57 6.92
CA ALA A 107 -13.13 2.04 6.94
C ALA A 107 -13.50 2.65 5.57
N GLY A 108 -14.28 3.74 5.63
CA GLY A 108 -14.84 4.44 4.47
C GLY A 108 -16.16 3.85 3.96
N LEU A 109 -16.87 4.60 3.11
CA LEU A 109 -18.11 4.22 2.45
C LEU A 109 -17.97 4.15 0.90
N PRO A 110 -18.94 3.53 0.20
CA PRO A 110 -19.07 3.62 -1.27
C PRO A 110 -19.01 5.06 -1.78
N TRP A 111 -18.36 5.27 -2.92
CA TRP A 111 -18.22 6.62 -3.47
C TRP A 111 -19.56 7.19 -3.94
N GLU A 112 -20.51 6.34 -4.33
CA GLU A 112 -21.86 6.73 -4.74
C GLU A 112 -22.57 7.55 -3.67
N LEU A 113 -22.44 7.15 -2.40
CA LEU A 113 -23.03 7.84 -1.26
C LEU A 113 -22.39 9.22 -1.06
N GLY A 114 -21.08 9.25 -0.88
CA GLY A 114 -20.37 10.50 -0.61
C GLY A 114 -20.38 11.48 -1.78
N LEU A 115 -20.37 10.98 -3.02
CA LEU A 115 -20.43 11.80 -4.22
C LEU A 115 -21.79 12.47 -4.34
N ALA A 116 -22.89 11.71 -4.23
CA ALA A 116 -24.24 12.26 -4.29
C ALA A 116 -24.48 13.25 -3.15
N GLU A 117 -24.11 12.89 -1.91
CA GLU A 117 -24.23 13.78 -0.74
C GLU A 117 -23.45 15.09 -0.97
N THR A 118 -22.22 15.00 -1.47
CA THR A 118 -21.40 16.19 -1.75
C THR A 118 -22.02 17.05 -2.85
N HIS A 119 -22.44 16.44 -3.96
CA HIS A 119 -23.06 17.16 -5.06
C HIS A 119 -24.33 17.90 -4.60
N GLN A 120 -25.24 17.18 -3.94
CA GLN A 120 -26.51 17.71 -3.43
C GLN A 120 -26.27 18.82 -2.40
N THR A 121 -25.34 18.63 -1.46
CA THR A 121 -25.06 19.63 -0.41
C THR A 121 -24.44 20.90 -0.99
N LEU A 122 -23.52 20.78 -1.94
CA LEU A 122 -22.93 21.94 -2.61
C LEU A 122 -23.97 22.71 -3.44
N VAL A 123 -24.89 22.02 -4.10
CA VAL A 123 -26.00 22.65 -4.84
C VAL A 123 -26.94 23.37 -3.88
N ALA A 124 -27.34 22.72 -2.78
CA ALA A 124 -28.20 23.31 -1.75
C ALA A 124 -27.62 24.63 -1.22
N ASN A 125 -26.31 24.66 -0.98
CA ASN A 125 -25.61 25.84 -0.47
C ASN A 125 -25.23 26.87 -1.55
N GLY A 126 -25.45 26.59 -2.84
CA GLY A 126 -25.07 27.48 -3.93
C GLY A 126 -23.56 27.57 -4.13
N LEU A 127 -22.84 26.52 -3.73
CA LEU A 127 -21.37 26.41 -3.80
C LEU A 127 -20.90 25.54 -4.97
N ARG A 128 -21.79 24.72 -5.55
CA ARG A 128 -21.43 23.74 -6.60
C ARG A 128 -20.77 24.37 -7.83
N GLY A 129 -21.09 25.62 -8.14
CA GLY A 129 -20.49 26.37 -9.26
C GLY A 129 -19.01 26.72 -9.10
N ARG A 130 -18.45 26.63 -7.88
CA ARG A 130 -17.13 27.16 -7.52
C ARG A 130 -15.99 26.13 -7.55
N ALA A 131 -16.31 24.84 -7.62
CA ALA A 131 -15.32 23.78 -7.54
C ALA A 131 -15.69 22.61 -8.44
N VAL A 132 -14.67 21.99 -9.03
CA VAL A 132 -14.81 20.75 -9.80
C VAL A 132 -14.94 19.58 -8.82
N LEU A 133 -15.89 18.68 -9.06
CA LEU A 133 -16.07 17.47 -8.26
C LEU A 133 -15.51 16.24 -8.98
N GLN A 134 -14.59 15.53 -8.36
CA GLN A 134 -14.02 14.27 -8.85
C GLN A 134 -14.42 13.11 -7.97
N THR A 135 -14.50 11.91 -8.54
CA THR A 135 -14.58 10.66 -7.77
C THR A 135 -13.53 9.64 -8.20
N ASP A 136 -13.09 8.81 -7.26
CA ASP A 136 -12.32 7.59 -7.52
C ASP A 136 -12.80 6.44 -6.62
N GLY A 137 -12.49 5.20 -6.99
CA GLY A 137 -12.94 4.01 -6.26
C GLY A 137 -13.29 2.86 -7.20
N GLN A 138 -12.29 2.04 -7.54
CA GLN A 138 -12.41 0.89 -8.45
C GLN A 138 -13.16 1.13 -9.78
N LEU A 139 -13.24 2.37 -10.27
CA LEU A 139 -13.79 2.67 -11.61
C LEU A 139 -12.99 1.90 -12.67
N LYS A 140 -13.69 1.12 -13.50
CA LYS A 140 -13.08 0.22 -14.49
C LYS A 140 -13.71 0.35 -15.87
N THR A 141 -14.97 0.72 -15.95
CA THR A 141 -15.78 0.68 -17.17
C THR A 141 -16.37 2.04 -17.51
N GLY A 142 -16.76 2.24 -18.78
CA GLY A 142 -17.47 3.43 -19.22
C GLY A 142 -18.81 3.58 -18.47
N ARG A 143 -19.47 2.48 -18.11
CA ARG A 143 -20.64 2.49 -17.23
C ARG A 143 -20.36 3.07 -15.85
N ASP A 144 -19.25 2.71 -15.20
CA ASP A 144 -18.90 3.27 -13.88
C ASP A 144 -18.73 4.79 -13.97
N VAL A 145 -18.09 5.26 -15.05
CA VAL A 145 -17.90 6.69 -15.32
C VAL A 145 -19.23 7.39 -15.58
N ALA A 146 -20.12 6.78 -16.36
CA ALA A 146 -21.45 7.31 -16.63
C ALA A 146 -22.25 7.48 -15.32
N VAL A 147 -22.29 6.45 -14.47
CA VAL A 147 -22.99 6.53 -13.18
C VAL A 147 -22.38 7.62 -12.29
N ALA A 148 -21.06 7.69 -12.18
CA ALA A 148 -20.39 8.75 -11.45
C ALA A 148 -20.74 10.15 -11.98
N CYS A 149 -20.82 10.33 -13.30
CA CYS A 149 -21.19 11.61 -13.89
C CYS A 149 -22.63 12.00 -13.54
N LEU A 150 -23.58 11.08 -13.70
CA LEU A 150 -25.00 11.28 -13.38
C LEU A 150 -25.21 11.60 -11.89
N LEU A 151 -24.36 11.08 -11.00
CA LEU A 151 -24.37 11.41 -9.57
C LEU A 151 -23.67 12.74 -9.21
N GLY A 152 -23.02 13.40 -10.16
CA GLY A 152 -22.51 14.77 -10.02
C GLY A 152 -21.01 14.98 -10.23
N ALA A 153 -20.24 13.95 -10.58
CA ALA A 153 -18.81 14.08 -10.87
C ALA A 153 -18.55 14.69 -12.28
N GLU A 154 -17.49 15.49 -12.37
CA GLU A 154 -16.96 16.12 -13.59
C GLU A 154 -15.63 15.50 -14.03
N GLU A 155 -14.83 15.02 -13.07
CA GLU A 155 -13.56 14.33 -13.32
C GLU A 155 -13.59 12.92 -12.67
N PHE A 156 -12.78 11.99 -13.19
CA PHE A 156 -12.78 10.58 -12.77
C PHE A 156 -11.35 10.08 -12.53
N GLY A 157 -11.08 9.54 -11.34
CA GLY A 157 -9.77 9.06 -10.94
C GLY A 157 -9.60 7.56 -11.14
N PHE A 158 -8.49 7.15 -11.76
CA PHE A 158 -8.17 5.75 -12.01
C PHE A 158 -6.78 5.41 -11.46
N SER A 159 -6.66 4.22 -10.88
CA SER A 159 -5.37 3.70 -10.41
C SER A 159 -5.24 2.21 -10.70
N THR A 160 -6.08 1.36 -10.11
CA THR A 160 -5.95 -0.09 -10.26
C THR A 160 -6.12 -0.58 -11.69
N ALA A 161 -7.10 -0.09 -12.45
CA ALA A 161 -7.30 -0.51 -13.84
C ALA A 161 -6.10 -0.15 -14.75
N PRO A 162 -5.56 1.09 -14.74
CA PRO A 162 -4.30 1.40 -15.42
C PRO A 162 -3.10 0.57 -14.94
N LEU A 163 -3.00 0.23 -13.65
CA LEU A 163 -1.94 -0.66 -13.18
C LEU A 163 -2.08 -2.08 -13.76
N ILE A 164 -3.30 -2.57 -13.95
CA ILE A 164 -3.58 -3.86 -14.59
C ILE A 164 -3.17 -3.83 -16.06
N THR A 165 -3.46 -2.75 -16.79
CA THR A 165 -3.06 -2.61 -18.20
C THR A 165 -1.54 -2.54 -18.36
N LEU A 166 -0.84 -2.03 -17.35
CA LEU A 166 0.62 -2.08 -17.24
C LEU A 166 1.19 -3.45 -16.78
N GLY A 167 0.34 -4.44 -16.53
CA GLY A 167 0.74 -5.82 -16.22
C GLY A 167 0.49 -6.26 -14.78
N CYS A 168 -0.22 -5.50 -13.94
CA CYS A 168 -0.54 -5.93 -12.58
C CYS A 168 -1.44 -7.18 -12.61
N ILE A 169 -0.93 -8.28 -12.07
CA ILE A 169 -1.64 -9.57 -11.96
C ILE A 169 -2.41 -9.74 -10.64
N MET A 170 -2.70 -8.62 -9.94
CA MET A 170 -3.44 -8.60 -8.68
C MET A 170 -2.89 -9.53 -7.58
N MET A 171 -1.57 -9.67 -7.50
CA MET A 171 -0.89 -10.51 -6.49
C MET A 171 -1.09 -10.00 -5.05
N ARG A 172 -1.40 -8.71 -4.85
CA ARG A 172 -1.63 -8.07 -3.53
C ARG A 172 -0.45 -8.19 -2.54
N LYS A 173 0.77 -8.25 -3.09
CA LYS A 173 2.04 -8.26 -2.34
C LYS A 173 2.85 -6.98 -2.60
N CYS A 174 2.15 -5.86 -2.79
CA CYS A 174 2.77 -4.56 -3.09
C CYS A 174 3.69 -4.07 -1.95
N HIS A 175 3.34 -4.39 -0.70
CA HIS A 175 4.07 -4.00 0.51
C HIS A 175 5.34 -4.83 0.74
N THR A 176 5.44 -6.04 0.19
CA THR A 176 6.56 -6.95 0.47
C THR A 176 7.79 -6.67 -0.40
N ASN A 177 7.71 -5.76 -1.38
CA ASN A 177 8.77 -5.51 -2.36
C ASN A 177 9.06 -6.70 -3.30
N THR A 178 8.10 -7.62 -3.45
CA THR A 178 8.25 -8.83 -4.28
C THR A 178 7.30 -8.87 -5.46
N CYS A 179 6.98 -7.69 -6.03
CA CYS A 179 6.11 -7.61 -7.20
C CYS A 179 6.76 -8.34 -8.40
N PRO A 180 6.17 -9.42 -8.92
CA PRO A 180 6.79 -10.29 -9.93
C PRO A 180 6.91 -9.63 -11.31
N VAL A 181 6.09 -8.61 -11.55
CA VAL A 181 5.96 -7.88 -12.83
C VAL A 181 6.58 -6.48 -12.77
N GLY A 182 7.43 -6.21 -11.78
CA GLY A 182 8.19 -4.95 -11.72
C GLY A 182 7.43 -3.66 -11.40
N ILE A 183 6.10 -3.72 -11.16
CA ILE A 183 5.28 -2.54 -10.85
C ILE A 183 5.54 -1.98 -9.43
N ALA A 184 5.16 -2.73 -8.40
CA ALA A 184 5.16 -2.24 -7.02
C ALA A 184 6.41 -2.68 -6.24
N THR A 185 7.60 -2.57 -6.83
CA THR A 185 8.87 -3.02 -6.24
C THR A 185 10.02 -2.06 -6.53
N GLN A 186 10.95 -1.96 -5.58
CA GLN A 186 12.24 -1.26 -5.70
C GLN A 186 13.39 -2.24 -5.93
N ASP A 187 13.12 -3.54 -5.97
CA ASP A 187 14.12 -4.55 -6.26
C ASP A 187 14.54 -4.49 -7.74
N PRO A 188 15.84 -4.32 -8.06
CA PRO A 188 16.29 -4.13 -9.43
C PRO A 188 15.98 -5.33 -10.33
N VAL A 189 16.17 -6.56 -9.83
CA VAL A 189 15.90 -7.80 -10.60
C VAL A 189 14.42 -7.93 -10.93
N LEU A 190 13.53 -7.48 -10.04
CA LEU A 190 12.10 -7.50 -10.30
C LEU A 190 11.64 -6.32 -11.17
N ARG A 191 12.26 -5.13 -11.02
CA ARG A 191 11.98 -3.96 -11.87
C ARG A 191 12.30 -4.23 -13.34
N GLU A 192 13.35 -4.99 -13.62
CA GLU A 192 13.69 -5.45 -14.98
C GLU A 192 12.58 -6.28 -15.64
N LYS A 193 11.65 -6.84 -14.85
CA LYS A 193 10.49 -7.60 -15.36
C LYS A 193 9.30 -6.70 -15.74
N PHE A 194 9.39 -5.39 -15.57
CA PHE A 194 8.33 -4.47 -15.98
C PHE A 194 8.26 -4.39 -17.51
N ALA A 195 7.14 -4.81 -18.08
CA ALA A 195 6.88 -4.82 -19.52
C ALA A 195 5.72 -3.90 -19.94
N GLY A 196 5.26 -3.03 -19.04
CA GLY A 196 4.16 -2.10 -19.32
C GLY A 196 4.61 -0.95 -20.21
N GLU A 197 3.84 -0.66 -21.25
CA GLU A 197 4.09 0.44 -22.18
C GLU A 197 3.03 1.54 -22.01
N PRO A 198 3.37 2.83 -22.22
CA PRO A 198 2.39 3.93 -22.19
C PRO A 198 1.15 3.67 -23.05
N GLU A 199 1.33 3.03 -24.20
CA GLU A 199 0.32 2.65 -25.17
C GLU A 199 -0.78 1.77 -24.54
N HIS A 200 -0.43 0.90 -23.59
CA HIS A 200 -1.42 0.07 -22.89
C HIS A 200 -2.42 0.91 -22.08
N VAL A 201 -1.94 1.98 -21.45
CA VAL A 201 -2.76 2.90 -20.66
C VAL A 201 -3.58 3.80 -21.60
N ILE A 202 -2.97 4.29 -22.67
CA ILE A 202 -3.65 5.09 -23.70
C ILE A 202 -4.82 4.31 -24.30
N ASN A 203 -4.58 3.06 -24.72
CA ASN A 203 -5.61 2.20 -25.30
C ASN A 203 -6.75 1.93 -24.31
N PHE A 204 -6.44 1.69 -23.05
CA PHE A 204 -7.45 1.54 -22.00
C PHE A 204 -8.36 2.77 -21.90
N PHE A 205 -7.79 3.97 -21.85
CA PHE A 205 -8.60 5.19 -21.77
C PHE A 205 -9.39 5.48 -23.05
N PHE A 206 -8.88 5.11 -24.23
CA PHE A 206 -9.67 5.20 -25.47
C PHE A 206 -10.89 4.27 -25.45
N MET A 207 -10.72 3.02 -25.03
CA MET A 207 -11.83 2.06 -24.92
C MET A 207 -12.86 2.51 -23.88
N LEU A 208 -12.39 2.99 -22.73
CA LEU A 208 -13.23 3.53 -21.67
C LEU A 208 -14.05 4.74 -22.14
N ALA A 209 -13.39 5.68 -22.84
CA ALA A 209 -14.03 6.87 -23.38
C ALA A 209 -15.03 6.52 -24.50
N GLU A 210 -14.74 5.52 -25.33
CA GLU A 210 -15.68 5.06 -26.36
C GLU A 210 -16.95 4.47 -25.74
N GLU A 211 -16.81 3.58 -24.76
CA GLU A 211 -17.94 3.00 -24.03
C GLU A 211 -18.79 4.10 -23.36
N LEU A 212 -18.16 5.10 -22.75
CA LEU A 212 -18.88 6.25 -22.18
C LEU A 212 -19.65 7.02 -23.27
N ARG A 213 -19.04 7.27 -24.43
CA ARG A 213 -19.70 7.97 -25.55
C ARG A 213 -20.89 7.19 -26.09
N GLU A 214 -20.80 5.86 -26.17
CA GLU A 214 -21.92 5.00 -26.55
C GLU A 214 -23.08 5.13 -25.57
N ILE A 215 -22.80 5.12 -24.26
CA ILE A 215 -23.82 5.32 -23.21
C ILE A 215 -24.43 6.72 -23.29
N MET A 216 -23.61 7.76 -23.45
CA MET A 216 -24.08 9.14 -23.62
C MET A 216 -25.02 9.27 -24.82
N ALA A 217 -24.68 8.63 -25.95
CA ALA A 217 -25.52 8.62 -27.15
C ALA A 217 -26.86 7.90 -26.91
N GLN A 218 -26.88 6.79 -26.17
CA GLN A 218 -28.10 6.09 -25.79
C GLN A 218 -29.01 6.94 -24.89
N LEU A 219 -28.43 7.74 -23.99
CA LEU A 219 -29.14 8.68 -23.12
C LEU A 219 -29.52 10.00 -23.82
N GLY A 220 -29.09 10.21 -25.07
CA GLY A 220 -29.36 11.43 -25.83
C GLY A 220 -28.56 12.66 -25.40
N LEU A 221 -27.41 12.46 -24.74
CA LEU A 221 -26.54 13.51 -24.22
C LEU A 221 -25.30 13.67 -25.12
N ARG A 222 -24.92 14.91 -25.44
CA ARG A 222 -23.82 15.20 -26.38
C ARG A 222 -22.52 15.61 -25.70
N THR A 223 -22.61 16.15 -24.49
CA THR A 223 -21.45 16.65 -23.72
C THR A 223 -21.49 16.14 -22.28
N ILE A 224 -20.33 16.06 -21.63
CA ILE A 224 -20.24 15.65 -20.22
C ILE A 224 -21.08 16.60 -19.34
N ASN A 225 -21.03 17.91 -19.59
CA ASN A 225 -21.76 18.90 -18.81
C ASN A 225 -23.29 18.72 -18.88
N GLU A 226 -23.84 18.19 -19.98
CA GLU A 226 -25.27 17.84 -20.06
C GLU A 226 -25.66 16.65 -19.18
N MET A 227 -24.67 15.83 -18.80
CA MET A 227 -24.82 14.60 -18.01
C MET A 227 -24.61 14.82 -16.51
N VAL A 228 -23.74 15.76 -16.12
CA VAL A 228 -23.37 16.00 -14.71
C VAL A 228 -24.61 16.23 -13.85
N GLY A 229 -24.80 15.39 -12.83
CA GLY A 229 -25.87 15.54 -11.85
C GLY A 229 -27.28 15.15 -12.33
N ARG A 230 -27.40 14.56 -13.52
CA ARG A 230 -28.67 14.04 -14.07
C ARG A 230 -29.07 12.70 -13.44
N SER A 231 -29.17 12.67 -12.11
CA SER A 231 -29.58 11.47 -11.37
C SER A 231 -30.99 11.00 -11.72
N ASP A 232 -31.81 11.85 -12.34
CA ASP A 232 -33.11 11.52 -12.93
C ASP A 232 -33.03 10.49 -14.07
N MET A 233 -31.84 10.25 -14.64
CA MET A 233 -31.59 9.22 -15.65
C MET A 233 -31.24 7.84 -15.07
N LEU A 234 -31.25 7.70 -13.74
CA LEU A 234 -30.95 6.46 -13.03
C LEU A 234 -32.20 5.93 -12.34
N GLU A 235 -32.44 4.63 -12.45
CA GLU A 235 -33.51 3.92 -11.74
C GLU A 235 -33.02 2.63 -11.11
N VAL A 236 -33.75 2.16 -10.09
CA VAL A 236 -33.47 0.89 -9.43
C VAL A 236 -33.99 -0.25 -10.30
N ASP A 237 -33.17 -1.26 -10.55
CA ASP A 237 -33.61 -2.48 -11.24
C ASP A 237 -34.47 -3.33 -10.31
N PRO A 238 -35.80 -3.46 -10.58
CA PRO A 238 -36.70 -4.19 -9.70
C PRO A 238 -36.45 -5.70 -9.72
N GLU A 239 -35.90 -6.25 -10.80
CA GLU A 239 -35.63 -7.69 -10.89
C GLU A 239 -34.43 -8.09 -10.04
N VAL A 240 -33.39 -7.23 -9.98
CA VAL A 240 -32.25 -7.44 -9.08
C VAL A 240 -32.70 -7.45 -7.62
N VAL A 241 -33.53 -6.50 -7.20
CA VAL A 241 -34.04 -6.44 -5.82
C VAL A 241 -34.88 -7.67 -5.48
N LYS A 242 -35.79 -8.08 -6.37
CA LYS A 242 -36.63 -9.29 -6.16
C LYS A 242 -35.81 -10.57 -6.10
N SER A 243 -34.72 -10.66 -6.86
CA SER A 243 -33.89 -11.87 -6.95
C SER A 243 -33.04 -12.14 -5.69
N ASN A 244 -32.92 -11.18 -4.77
CA ASN A 244 -32.06 -11.28 -3.61
C ASN A 244 -32.72 -10.68 -2.36
N GLU A 245 -33.21 -11.56 -1.48
CA GLU A 245 -33.84 -11.22 -0.19
C GLU A 245 -33.01 -10.25 0.67
N LYS A 246 -31.68 -10.26 0.53
CA LYS A 246 -30.80 -9.37 1.31
C LYS A 246 -30.91 -7.90 0.89
N LEU A 247 -31.54 -7.60 -0.25
CA LEU A 247 -31.70 -6.26 -0.79
C LEU A 247 -33.05 -5.61 -0.42
N GLU A 248 -33.96 -6.33 0.25
CA GLU A 248 -35.32 -5.87 0.53
C GLU A 248 -35.37 -4.51 1.26
N ASN A 249 -34.37 -4.20 2.08
CA ASN A 249 -34.31 -2.98 2.88
C ASN A 249 -33.39 -1.88 2.27
N ILE A 250 -32.97 -2.02 1.02
CA ILE A 250 -32.13 -1.01 0.36
C ILE A 250 -33.02 0.07 -0.27
N ASP A 251 -32.88 1.31 0.20
CA ASP A 251 -33.51 2.49 -0.38
C ASP A 251 -32.46 3.43 -0.99
N LEU A 252 -32.51 3.61 -2.31
CA LEU A 252 -31.61 4.50 -3.05
C LEU A 252 -32.24 5.87 -3.37
N SER A 253 -33.47 6.14 -2.91
CA SER A 253 -34.21 7.36 -3.24
C SER A 253 -33.45 8.65 -2.91
N LEU A 254 -32.71 8.66 -1.79
CA LEU A 254 -31.91 9.82 -1.37
C LEU A 254 -30.71 10.08 -2.29
N ILE A 255 -30.10 9.03 -2.83
CA ILE A 255 -28.97 9.14 -3.76
C ILE A 255 -29.46 9.60 -5.14
N LEU A 256 -30.62 9.09 -5.56
CA LEU A 256 -31.20 9.36 -6.88
C LEU A 256 -31.93 10.71 -6.96
N LYS A 257 -32.14 11.39 -5.83
CA LYS A 257 -32.81 12.69 -5.78
C LYS A 257 -32.05 13.73 -6.61
N PRO A 258 -32.67 14.30 -7.68
CA PRO A 258 -32.01 15.31 -8.50
C PRO A 258 -31.67 16.57 -7.70
N ALA A 259 -30.40 16.97 -7.72
CA ALA A 259 -29.95 18.14 -6.96
C ALA A 259 -30.59 19.45 -7.47
N ALA A 260 -30.97 19.50 -8.76
CA ALA A 260 -31.72 20.61 -9.35
C ALA A 260 -33.08 20.88 -8.67
N GLU A 261 -33.71 19.85 -8.09
CA GLU A 261 -34.97 20.00 -7.33
C GLU A 261 -34.72 20.59 -5.93
N ILE A 262 -33.53 20.37 -5.36
CA ILE A 262 -33.15 20.87 -4.04
C ILE A 262 -32.99 22.39 -4.07
N ARG A 263 -32.35 22.92 -5.12
CA ARG A 263 -32.21 24.36 -5.34
C ARG A 263 -32.34 24.69 -6.83
N PRO A 264 -33.56 25.00 -7.30
CA PRO A 264 -33.79 25.38 -8.69
C PRO A 264 -32.92 26.57 -9.12
N GLY A 265 -32.31 26.47 -10.30
CA GLY A 265 -31.45 27.51 -10.88
C GLY A 265 -30.02 27.57 -10.34
N ALA A 266 -29.65 26.76 -9.33
CA ALA A 266 -28.26 26.65 -8.90
C ALA A 266 -27.42 25.86 -9.92
N ALA A 267 -26.16 26.26 -10.09
CA ALA A 267 -25.21 25.56 -10.95
C ALA A 267 -25.04 24.09 -10.50
N GLN A 268 -25.03 23.16 -11.44
CA GLN A 268 -24.88 21.72 -11.18
C GLN A 268 -23.43 21.23 -11.37
N TYR A 269 -22.61 22.03 -12.03
CA TYR A 269 -21.19 21.78 -12.30
C TYR A 269 -20.39 23.09 -12.13
N CYS A 270 -19.06 23.02 -12.23
CA CYS A 270 -18.19 24.17 -12.03
C CYS A 270 -18.32 25.19 -13.18
N VAL A 271 -18.67 26.44 -12.86
CA VAL A 271 -18.92 27.52 -13.83
C VAL A 271 -18.10 28.78 -13.55
N GLU A 272 -17.47 28.88 -12.38
CA GLU A 272 -16.67 30.02 -11.97
C GLU A 272 -15.37 29.58 -11.27
N LYS A 273 -14.36 30.45 -11.31
CA LYS A 273 -13.09 30.23 -10.61
C LYS A 273 -13.14 30.85 -9.22
N GLN A 274 -12.41 30.27 -8.29
CA GLN A 274 -12.23 30.84 -6.95
C GLN A 274 -11.33 32.09 -7.03
N ASP A 275 -11.74 33.16 -6.34
CA ASP A 275 -10.85 34.27 -6.01
C ASP A 275 -10.09 33.94 -4.73
N HIS A 276 -8.75 33.98 -4.81
CA HIS A 276 -7.84 33.63 -3.72
C HIS A 276 -7.28 34.88 -2.99
N GLY A 277 -7.67 36.09 -3.42
CA GLY A 277 -7.25 37.35 -2.79
C GLY A 277 -5.75 37.65 -2.91
N LEU A 278 -5.06 37.07 -3.90
CA LEU A 278 -3.61 37.18 -4.04
C LEU A 278 -3.14 38.61 -4.31
N ASP A 279 -3.99 39.46 -4.90
CA ASP A 279 -3.67 40.87 -5.15
C ASP A 279 -3.43 41.68 -3.85
N MET A 280 -4.01 41.23 -2.74
CA MET A 280 -3.88 41.86 -1.42
C MET A 280 -2.65 41.41 -0.64
N ALA A 281 -1.87 40.45 -1.15
CA ALA A 281 -0.71 39.92 -0.45
C ALA A 281 0.41 40.96 -0.31
N LEU A 282 1.04 41.02 0.87
CA LEU A 282 2.18 41.90 1.12
C LEU A 282 3.34 41.60 0.16
N ASP A 283 3.47 40.36 -0.28
CA ASP A 283 4.48 39.92 -1.23
C ASP A 283 4.44 40.67 -2.56
N ASN A 284 3.30 41.19 -3.00
CA ASN A 284 3.25 42.00 -4.23
C ASN A 284 4.12 43.26 -4.09
N LYS A 285 4.15 43.86 -2.89
CA LYS A 285 5.05 44.97 -2.57
C LYS A 285 6.50 44.49 -2.48
N LEU A 286 6.74 43.35 -1.83
CA LEU A 286 8.10 42.80 -1.68
C LEU A 286 8.71 42.47 -3.04
N ILE A 287 7.97 41.81 -3.93
CA ILE A 287 8.38 41.50 -5.30
C ILE A 287 8.71 42.77 -6.09
N ALA A 288 7.87 43.81 -5.98
CA ALA A 288 8.12 45.08 -6.65
C ALA A 288 9.44 45.73 -6.18
N LEU A 289 9.71 45.71 -4.87
CA LEU A 289 10.94 46.26 -4.27
C LEU A 289 12.17 45.39 -4.55
N SER A 290 11.99 44.07 -4.66
CA SER A 290 13.06 43.10 -4.95
C SER A 290 13.31 42.89 -6.44
N ARG A 291 12.66 43.65 -7.34
CA ARG A 291 12.86 43.54 -8.79
C ARG A 291 14.34 43.56 -9.23
N PRO A 292 15.22 44.43 -8.69
CA PRO A 292 16.64 44.41 -9.05
C PRO A 292 17.34 43.09 -8.70
N ALA A 293 16.96 42.45 -7.58
CA ALA A 293 17.47 41.14 -7.20
C ALA A 293 16.94 40.03 -8.12
N LEU A 294 15.66 40.09 -8.48
CA LEU A 294 15.02 39.09 -9.34
C LEU A 294 15.47 39.14 -10.80
N GLU A 295 15.88 40.30 -11.30
CA GLU A 295 16.28 40.49 -12.71
C GLU A 295 17.80 40.51 -12.92
N LYS A 296 18.55 40.98 -11.92
CA LYS A 296 20.00 41.25 -12.05
C LYS A 296 20.85 40.65 -10.93
N GLU A 297 20.25 39.88 -10.02
CA GLU A 297 20.95 39.23 -8.90
C GLU A 297 21.68 40.23 -7.97
N VAL A 298 21.20 41.48 -7.93
CA VAL A 298 21.77 42.53 -7.07
C VAL A 298 21.21 42.39 -5.66
N ARG A 299 22.05 42.60 -4.64
CA ARG A 299 21.62 42.58 -3.25
C ARG A 299 20.62 43.71 -2.95
N VAL A 300 19.48 43.36 -2.36
CA VAL A 300 18.41 44.29 -2.00
C VAL A 300 18.08 44.12 -0.52
N PHE A 301 17.97 45.25 0.18
CA PHE A 301 17.46 45.34 1.55
C PHE A 301 16.12 46.07 1.54
N VAL A 302 15.10 45.49 2.19
CA VAL A 302 13.75 46.05 2.29
C VAL A 302 13.36 46.11 3.75
N GLU A 303 12.87 47.27 4.21
CA GLU A 303 12.29 47.43 5.55
C GLU A 303 10.83 47.86 5.44
N THR A 304 9.92 47.14 6.11
CA THR A 304 8.47 47.43 6.05
C THR A 304 7.73 46.88 7.27
N PRO A 305 6.65 47.52 7.75
CA PRO A 305 5.84 46.96 8.83
C PRO A 305 5.07 45.71 8.41
N ILE A 306 4.73 44.86 9.38
CA ILE A 306 3.87 43.67 9.21
C ILE A 306 2.76 43.63 10.27
N LYS A 307 1.63 43.00 9.92
CA LYS A 307 0.49 42.77 10.81
C LYS A 307 0.05 41.30 10.74
N ASN A 308 -0.67 40.84 11.76
CA ASN A 308 -1.14 39.45 11.84
C ASN A 308 -2.09 39.05 10.69
N THR A 309 -2.68 40.02 9.99
CA THR A 309 -3.48 39.79 8.78
C THR A 309 -2.63 39.53 7.53
N ASN A 310 -1.33 39.83 7.58
CA ASN A 310 -0.37 39.48 6.53
C ASN A 310 0.10 38.04 6.74
N ARG A 311 -0.49 37.12 5.96
CA ARG A 311 -0.25 35.67 6.01
C ARG A 311 0.65 35.25 4.85
N ALA A 312 1.36 34.13 4.99
CA ALA A 312 2.24 33.58 3.95
C ALA A 312 3.29 34.57 3.40
N VAL A 313 3.76 35.51 4.23
CA VAL A 313 4.71 36.54 3.78
C VAL A 313 6.05 35.91 3.40
N GLY A 314 6.55 36.28 2.24
CA GLY A 314 7.77 35.77 1.60
C GLY A 314 7.55 34.57 0.69
N THR A 315 6.37 33.94 0.71
CA THR A 315 6.08 32.73 -0.06
C THR A 315 5.96 32.99 -1.56
N THR A 316 5.24 34.04 -1.97
CA THR A 316 5.11 34.41 -3.39
C THR A 316 6.40 35.03 -3.92
N LEU A 317 7.15 35.75 -3.08
CA LEU A 317 8.51 36.17 -3.42
C LEU A 317 9.43 34.97 -3.67
N SER A 318 9.36 33.94 -2.81
CA SER A 318 10.08 32.66 -2.98
C SER A 318 9.68 31.95 -4.27
N HIS A 319 8.39 31.97 -4.64
CA HIS A 319 7.91 31.48 -5.93
C HIS A 319 8.60 32.19 -7.09
N GLU A 320 8.64 33.52 -7.09
CA GLU A 320 9.26 34.30 -8.17
C GLU A 320 10.76 34.01 -8.33
N VAL A 321 11.48 33.81 -7.22
CA VAL A 321 12.89 33.39 -7.27
C VAL A 321 13.00 31.97 -7.84
N THR A 322 12.24 31.02 -7.29
CA THR A 322 12.32 29.61 -7.68
C THR A 322 11.90 29.38 -9.14
N LYS A 323 10.93 30.15 -9.64
CA LYS A 323 10.49 30.11 -11.05
C LYS A 323 11.59 30.52 -12.02
N ARG A 324 12.48 31.45 -11.61
CA ARG A 324 13.59 31.95 -12.45
C ARG A 324 14.87 31.12 -12.28
N TYR A 325 15.18 30.74 -11.05
CA TYR A 325 16.48 30.17 -10.68
C TYR A 325 16.42 28.69 -10.26
N HIS A 326 15.23 28.09 -10.30
CA HIS A 326 14.97 26.72 -9.87
C HIS A 326 15.48 26.44 -8.44
N MET A 327 15.87 25.20 -8.15
CA MET A 327 16.36 24.78 -6.83
C MET A 327 17.67 25.46 -6.40
N LYS A 328 18.42 26.06 -7.34
CA LYS A 328 19.65 26.80 -6.99
C LYS A 328 19.32 28.05 -6.18
N GLY A 329 18.21 28.72 -6.50
CA GLY A 329 17.84 29.99 -5.90
C GLY A 329 18.87 31.09 -6.18
N LEU A 330 18.91 32.10 -5.32
CA LEU A 330 19.88 33.19 -5.34
C LEU A 330 21.01 32.93 -4.33
N ASP A 331 22.12 33.65 -4.49
CA ASP A 331 23.19 33.64 -3.49
C ASP A 331 22.67 34.11 -2.12
N PRO A 332 23.16 33.56 -0.99
CA PRO A 332 22.69 33.93 0.35
C PRO A 332 22.75 35.43 0.62
N GLY A 333 21.64 35.99 1.13
CA GLY A 333 21.53 37.42 1.47
C GLY A 333 21.33 38.34 0.27
N THR A 334 21.00 37.81 -0.91
CA THR A 334 20.64 38.63 -2.08
C THR A 334 19.35 39.41 -1.84
N ILE A 335 18.36 38.84 -1.16
CA ILE A 335 17.17 39.59 -0.73
C ILE A 335 17.07 39.50 0.80
N HIS A 336 17.12 40.64 1.47
CA HIS A 336 16.93 40.73 2.91
C HIS A 336 15.73 41.62 3.20
N VAL A 337 14.69 41.05 3.79
CA VAL A 337 13.48 41.76 4.19
C VAL A 337 13.44 41.84 5.71
N LYS A 338 13.59 43.04 6.27
CA LYS A 338 13.38 43.33 7.68
C LYS A 338 11.94 43.80 7.90
N LEU A 339 11.26 43.17 8.84
CA LEU A 339 9.87 43.42 9.17
C LEU A 339 9.74 43.78 10.65
N THR A 340 8.81 44.68 10.96
CA THR A 340 8.52 45.10 12.35
C THR A 340 7.02 44.99 12.62
N GLY A 341 6.66 44.28 13.69
CA GLY A 341 5.27 44.02 14.07
C GLY A 341 5.00 42.53 14.31
N SER A 342 3.75 42.10 14.20
CA SER A 342 3.35 40.71 14.42
C SER A 342 3.01 40.05 13.09
N ALA A 343 3.67 38.95 12.71
CA ALA A 343 3.40 38.24 11.46
C ALA A 343 2.20 37.28 11.60
N GLY A 344 1.40 37.16 10.54
CA GLY A 344 0.33 36.17 10.47
C GLY A 344 0.83 34.75 10.28
N GLN A 345 -0.10 33.81 10.09
CA GLN A 345 0.20 32.40 9.83
C GLN A 345 1.15 32.23 8.63
N SER A 346 1.99 31.21 8.69
CA SER A 346 2.86 30.76 7.58
C SER A 346 3.93 31.78 7.16
N PHE A 347 4.43 32.58 8.09
CA PHE A 347 5.54 33.50 7.84
C PHE A 347 6.77 32.76 7.30
N GLY A 348 7.23 33.12 6.09
CA GLY A 348 8.36 32.46 5.43
C GLY A 348 8.09 31.03 4.97
N ALA A 349 6.82 30.65 4.71
CA ALA A 349 6.53 29.33 4.17
C ALA A 349 7.18 29.12 2.80
N PHE A 350 7.79 27.95 2.60
CA PHE A 350 8.49 27.53 1.37
C PHE A 350 9.62 28.47 0.93
N LEU A 351 10.27 29.17 1.86
CA LEU A 351 11.31 30.15 1.54
C LEU A 351 12.56 29.48 0.93
N CYS A 352 12.94 29.91 -0.27
CA CYS A 352 14.04 29.35 -1.06
C CYS A 352 15.40 30.01 -0.73
N PRO A 353 16.52 29.46 -1.23
CA PRO A 353 17.84 30.05 -1.03
C PRO A 353 17.94 31.49 -1.56
N GLY A 354 18.67 32.32 -0.81
CA GLY A 354 18.98 33.70 -1.15
C GLY A 354 18.02 34.75 -0.58
N ILE A 355 16.91 34.33 0.02
CA ILE A 355 16.00 35.21 0.77
C ILE A 355 16.24 35.06 2.28
N THR A 356 16.42 36.19 2.96
CA THR A 356 16.44 36.32 4.41
C THR A 356 15.23 37.12 4.85
N LEU A 357 14.40 36.54 5.72
CA LEU A 357 13.32 37.25 6.41
C LEU A 357 13.73 37.47 7.86
N GLU A 358 13.76 38.72 8.27
CA GLU A 358 14.07 39.14 9.63
C GLU A 358 12.85 39.83 10.23
N LEU A 359 12.40 39.38 11.39
CA LEU A 359 11.21 39.90 12.07
C LEU A 359 11.57 40.37 13.48
N GLU A 360 11.48 41.68 13.67
CA GLU A 360 11.51 42.33 14.99
C GLU A 360 10.08 42.43 15.52
N GLY A 361 9.70 41.49 16.40
CA GLY A 361 8.34 41.29 16.85
C GLY A 361 8.05 39.83 17.22
N ASP A 362 6.88 39.36 16.81
CA ASP A 362 6.38 38.00 17.04
C ASP A 362 5.72 37.43 15.77
N SER A 363 5.53 36.12 15.71
CA SER A 363 4.79 35.47 14.62
C SER A 363 3.81 34.45 15.17
N ASN A 364 2.70 34.26 14.44
CA ASN A 364 1.76 33.18 14.72
C ASN A 364 2.32 31.81 14.24
N ASP A 365 1.45 30.82 14.06
CA ASP A 365 1.79 29.43 13.70
C ASP A 365 2.45 29.30 12.31
N TYR A 366 3.07 28.13 12.09
CA TYR A 366 3.61 27.69 10.80
C TYR A 366 4.80 28.49 10.26
N VAL A 367 5.54 29.19 11.14
CA VAL A 367 6.76 29.90 10.73
C VAL A 367 7.72 28.96 10.04
N GLY A 368 8.15 29.30 8.83
CA GLY A 368 9.05 28.47 8.03
C GLY A 368 8.47 27.11 7.63
N LYS A 369 7.15 26.96 7.56
CA LYS A 369 6.49 25.79 7.00
C LYS A 369 7.10 25.42 5.64
N GLY A 370 7.58 24.20 5.50
CA GLY A 370 8.25 23.73 4.29
C GLY A 370 9.50 24.54 3.91
N LEU A 371 10.23 25.11 4.88
CA LEU A 371 11.46 25.87 4.62
C LEU A 371 12.39 25.11 3.67
N SER A 372 12.82 25.79 2.61
CA SER A 372 13.45 25.17 1.42
C SER A 372 14.79 25.80 1.06
N GLY A 373 15.50 26.36 2.05
CA GLY A 373 16.85 26.89 1.91
C GLY A 373 17.03 28.36 2.25
N GLY A 374 15.95 29.10 2.48
CA GLY A 374 15.99 30.48 2.97
C GLY A 374 16.44 30.60 4.42
N LYS A 375 16.57 31.85 4.90
CA LYS A 375 16.90 32.17 6.28
C LYS A 375 15.75 32.93 6.95
N ILE A 376 15.35 32.50 8.15
CA ILE A 376 14.33 33.17 8.96
C ILE A 376 14.92 33.56 10.31
N VAL A 377 14.70 34.79 10.73
CA VAL A 377 15.14 35.30 12.02
C VAL A 377 13.95 35.97 12.69
N VAL A 378 13.62 35.59 13.92
CA VAL A 378 12.55 36.24 14.71
C VAL A 378 13.09 36.56 16.10
N TYR A 379 12.90 37.79 16.55
CA TYR A 379 13.31 38.25 17.88
C TYR A 379 12.35 39.34 18.38
N PRO A 380 12.15 39.47 19.70
CA PRO A 380 11.28 40.50 20.27
C PRO A 380 11.83 41.91 19.98
N PRO A 381 10.98 42.95 19.98
CA PRO A 381 11.43 44.33 19.79
C PRO A 381 12.60 44.67 20.73
N ARG A 382 13.62 45.38 20.23
CA ARG A 382 14.87 45.62 20.97
C ARG A 382 14.68 46.33 22.32
N ASN A 383 13.58 47.06 22.48
CA ASN A 383 13.21 47.77 23.69
C ASN A 383 12.29 46.97 24.64
N SER A 384 12.09 45.67 24.40
CA SER A 384 11.31 44.78 25.26
C SER A 384 11.97 44.62 26.62
N THR A 385 11.17 44.67 27.69
CA THR A 385 11.65 44.57 29.08
C THR A 385 11.51 43.17 29.67
N PHE A 386 10.82 42.25 28.97
CA PHE A 386 10.68 40.86 29.39
C PHE A 386 11.85 40.01 28.91
N SER A 387 12.08 38.90 29.61
CA SER A 387 13.06 37.88 29.21
C SER A 387 12.52 37.07 28.03
N ALA A 388 13.28 37.00 26.94
CA ALA A 388 12.83 36.37 25.71
C ALA A 388 12.65 34.85 25.89
N GLU A 389 13.57 34.21 26.62
CA GLU A 389 13.62 32.78 26.85
C GLU A 389 12.42 32.21 27.64
N ASP A 390 11.67 33.06 28.33
CA ASP A 390 10.44 32.70 29.06
C ASP A 390 9.14 33.07 28.33
N ASN A 391 9.22 33.63 27.10
CA ASN A 391 8.07 34.15 26.37
C ASN A 391 7.96 33.58 24.96
N ILE A 392 6.72 33.34 24.51
CA ILE A 392 6.44 32.82 23.17
C ILE A 392 6.69 33.93 22.14
N VAL A 393 7.56 33.64 21.17
CA VAL A 393 7.88 34.52 20.04
C VAL A 393 7.33 33.98 18.71
N ILE A 394 7.16 32.66 18.60
CA ILE A 394 6.53 32.01 17.45
C ILE A 394 5.49 30.97 17.86
N GLY A 395 4.45 30.81 17.06
CA GLY A 395 3.36 29.87 17.28
C GLY A 395 3.72 28.39 17.08
N ASN A 396 2.68 27.57 16.91
CA ASN A 396 2.75 26.12 16.78
C ASN A 396 3.30 25.70 15.41
N VAL A 397 3.78 24.45 15.35
CA VAL A 397 4.05 23.73 14.09
C VAL A 397 5.06 24.48 13.19
N ALA A 398 5.95 25.26 13.80
CA ALA A 398 7.02 25.93 13.09
C ALA A 398 7.98 24.92 12.45
N LEU A 399 8.46 25.23 11.25
CA LEU A 399 9.35 24.41 10.43
C LEU A 399 8.77 23.05 10.03
N TYR A 400 7.44 22.95 9.95
CA TYR A 400 6.77 21.73 9.51
C TYR A 400 7.25 21.27 8.13
N GLY A 401 7.82 20.07 8.05
CA GLY A 401 8.26 19.50 6.77
C GLY A 401 9.43 20.22 6.10
N ALA A 402 10.18 21.05 6.84
CA ALA A 402 11.31 21.79 6.30
C ALA A 402 12.39 20.85 5.71
N THR A 403 12.93 21.16 4.54
CA THR A 403 13.89 20.31 3.83
C THR A 403 15.31 20.86 3.86
N LYS A 404 15.46 22.18 3.97
CA LYS A 404 16.74 22.89 4.03
C LYS A 404 16.51 24.31 4.54
N GLY A 405 17.55 24.97 5.02
CA GLY A 405 17.51 26.38 5.41
C GLY A 405 17.92 26.58 6.86
N GLU A 406 17.96 27.84 7.28
CA GLU A 406 18.38 28.24 8.62
C GLU A 406 17.29 29.07 9.30
N ALA A 407 17.04 28.80 10.58
CA ALA A 407 16.09 29.58 11.37
C ALA A 407 16.61 29.88 12.78
N TYR A 408 16.41 31.12 13.24
CA TYR A 408 16.92 31.59 14.53
C TYR A 408 15.81 32.34 15.27
N PHE A 409 15.41 31.83 16.43
CA PHE A 409 14.26 32.32 17.19
C PHE A 409 14.69 32.71 18.60
N ASN A 410 14.74 34.01 18.88
CA ASN A 410 15.06 34.54 20.21
C ASN A 410 13.78 34.58 21.04
N GLY A 411 13.50 33.46 21.69
CA GLY A 411 12.33 33.22 22.53
C GLY A 411 11.80 31.80 22.38
N MET A 412 10.65 31.53 22.99
CA MET A 412 10.00 30.22 22.94
C MET A 412 9.17 30.02 21.68
N ALA A 413 9.19 28.81 21.14
CA ALA A 413 8.16 28.32 20.22
C ALA A 413 7.05 27.61 20.98
N ALA A 414 5.84 27.59 20.42
CA ALA A 414 4.74 26.81 20.98
C ALA A 414 4.89 25.30 20.66
N GLU A 415 3.79 24.58 20.45
CA GLU A 415 3.79 23.12 20.31
C GLU A 415 4.30 22.63 18.94
N ARG A 416 4.78 21.38 18.88
CA ARG A 416 5.15 20.65 17.65
C ARG A 416 6.22 21.35 16.80
N PHE A 417 7.13 22.06 17.47
CA PHE A 417 8.29 22.68 16.83
C PHE A 417 9.13 21.64 16.06
N CYS A 418 9.48 21.94 14.81
CA CYS A 418 10.23 21.04 13.90
C CYS A 418 9.56 19.68 13.64
N VAL A 419 8.23 19.60 13.72
CA VAL A 419 7.52 18.38 13.31
C VAL A 419 7.84 18.05 11.85
N ARG A 420 8.26 16.81 11.57
CA ARG A 420 8.72 16.37 10.25
C ARG A 420 9.85 17.20 9.63
N ASN A 421 10.69 17.87 10.41
CA ASN A 421 11.89 18.48 9.84
C ASN A 421 12.76 17.40 9.16
N SER A 422 13.17 17.64 7.92
CA SER A 422 13.93 16.73 7.08
C SER A 422 15.28 17.31 6.64
N GLY A 423 15.65 18.52 7.08
CA GLY A 423 16.96 19.08 6.75
C GLY A 423 17.23 20.53 7.13
N ALA A 424 16.29 21.25 7.73
CA ALA A 424 16.55 22.60 8.24
C ALA A 424 17.41 22.57 9.51
N ARG A 425 18.19 23.64 9.68
CA ARG A 425 19.03 23.89 10.86
C ARG A 425 18.42 25.04 11.65
N THR A 426 18.16 24.85 12.93
CA THR A 426 17.48 25.89 13.71
C THR A 426 17.98 25.99 15.15
N VAL A 427 17.86 27.20 15.71
CA VAL A 427 18.08 27.47 17.13
C VAL A 427 16.87 28.19 17.71
N VAL A 428 16.42 27.77 18.89
CA VAL A 428 15.28 28.33 19.62
C VAL A 428 15.56 28.31 21.13
N GLU A 429 14.95 29.19 21.91
CA GLU A 429 15.25 29.35 23.35
C GLU A 429 14.30 28.61 24.28
N GLY A 430 13.28 27.94 23.73
CA GLY A 430 12.41 27.03 24.45
C GLY A 430 11.29 26.55 23.53
N ILE A 431 10.65 25.43 23.86
CA ILE A 431 9.56 24.87 23.04
C ILE A 431 8.45 24.25 23.91
N GLY A 432 7.25 24.17 23.34
CA GLY A 432 6.12 23.43 23.91
C GLY A 432 6.22 21.91 23.76
N ASP A 433 5.07 21.23 23.88
CA ASP A 433 4.96 19.76 23.75
C ASP A 433 5.23 19.29 22.31
N HIS A 434 5.63 18.04 22.15
CA HIS A 434 5.82 17.35 20.85
C HIS A 434 6.93 17.92 19.94
N GLY A 435 7.98 18.50 20.54
CA GLY A 435 9.15 18.96 19.78
C GLY A 435 9.85 17.85 18.99
N CYS A 436 10.30 18.16 17.77
CA CYS A 436 11.00 17.25 16.85
C CYS A 436 10.25 15.96 16.51
N GLU A 437 8.92 15.96 16.64
CA GLU A 437 8.10 14.80 16.32
C GLU A 437 8.22 14.43 14.82
N TYR A 438 8.39 13.14 14.51
CA TYR A 438 8.56 12.65 13.13
C TYR A 438 9.72 13.30 12.34
N MET A 439 10.70 13.93 13.01
CA MET A 439 11.87 14.51 12.36
C MET A 439 12.69 13.41 11.68
N THR A 440 13.08 13.63 10.42
CA THR A 440 13.83 12.69 9.57
C THR A 440 15.20 13.20 9.15
N GLY A 441 15.52 14.46 9.45
CA GLY A 441 16.79 15.10 9.09
C GLY A 441 16.91 16.51 9.63
N GLY A 442 18.10 17.11 9.49
CA GLY A 442 18.39 18.46 9.99
C GLY A 442 19.03 18.47 11.38
N THR A 443 19.24 19.68 11.91
CA THR A 443 19.87 19.90 13.21
C THR A 443 19.11 20.94 14.00
N VAL A 444 18.66 20.58 15.20
CA VAL A 444 17.84 21.46 16.06
C VAL A 444 18.59 21.72 17.36
N VAL A 445 18.75 22.99 17.74
CA VAL A 445 19.32 23.38 19.04
C VAL A 445 18.25 24.09 19.85
N ILE A 446 18.03 23.63 21.08
CA ILE A 446 17.07 24.21 22.02
C ILE A 446 17.84 24.70 23.25
N LEU A 447 17.82 26.00 23.50
CA LEU A 447 18.58 26.66 24.56
C LEU A 447 17.82 26.80 25.87
N GLY A 448 16.64 26.19 26.00
CA GLY A 448 15.83 26.25 27.22
C GLY A 448 14.87 25.08 27.37
N LYS A 449 13.76 25.32 28.06
CA LYS A 449 12.81 24.27 28.45
C LYS A 449 12.13 23.63 27.23
N THR A 450 11.86 22.34 27.35
CA THR A 450 11.07 21.55 26.39
C THR A 450 9.78 21.04 27.03
N GLY A 451 8.75 20.84 26.22
CA GLY A 451 7.53 20.14 26.62
C GLY A 451 7.64 18.62 26.55
N ARG A 452 6.52 17.95 26.79
CA ARG A 452 6.37 16.48 26.83
C ARG A 452 6.44 15.84 25.45
N ASN A 453 6.69 14.53 25.43
CA ASN A 453 6.69 13.69 24.24
C ASN A 453 7.65 14.17 23.13
N PHE A 454 8.79 14.76 23.54
CA PHE A 454 9.83 15.19 22.62
C PHE A 454 10.37 14.01 21.82
N ALA A 455 10.68 14.22 20.54
CA ALA A 455 11.25 13.25 19.60
C ALA A 455 10.39 11.99 19.33
N ALA A 456 9.09 12.02 19.63
CA ALA A 456 8.19 10.92 19.25
C ALA A 456 8.21 10.70 17.72
N GLY A 457 8.42 9.46 17.29
CA GLY A 457 8.53 9.14 15.85
C GLY A 457 9.78 9.72 15.15
N MET A 458 10.72 10.35 15.86
CA MET A 458 11.94 10.91 15.26
C MET A 458 12.84 9.77 14.73
N SER A 459 13.03 9.74 13.41
CA SER A 459 13.72 8.66 12.71
C SER A 459 15.02 9.10 12.02
N GLY A 460 15.34 10.40 12.05
CA GLY A 460 16.60 10.93 11.53
C GLY A 460 16.85 12.38 11.94
N GLY A 461 18.10 12.84 11.75
CA GLY A 461 18.57 14.14 12.23
C GLY A 461 19.12 14.11 13.66
N ILE A 462 19.53 15.28 14.17
CA ILE A 462 20.12 15.44 15.51
C ILE A 462 19.48 16.63 16.21
N ALA A 463 19.12 16.47 17.49
CA ALA A 463 18.73 17.58 18.35
C ALA A 463 19.67 17.72 19.55
N TYR A 464 20.04 18.95 19.88
CA TYR A 464 20.79 19.30 21.09
C TYR A 464 19.90 20.11 22.01
N VAL A 465 19.69 19.64 23.23
CA VAL A 465 18.81 20.27 24.22
C VAL A 465 19.62 20.70 25.42
N TYR A 466 19.56 21.98 25.77
CA TYR A 466 20.10 22.48 27.04
C TYR A 466 19.17 22.08 28.18
N ASP A 467 19.55 21.07 28.95
CA ASP A 467 18.74 20.56 30.07
C ASP A 467 18.88 21.46 31.30
N VAL A 468 18.08 22.53 31.32
CA VAL A 468 18.13 23.58 32.35
C VAL A 468 17.90 23.02 33.76
N ASP A 469 16.92 22.12 33.90
CA ASP A 469 16.42 21.63 35.19
C ASP A 469 16.79 20.16 35.48
N GLY A 470 17.48 19.48 34.55
CA GLY A 470 17.90 18.09 34.71
C GLY A 470 16.77 17.07 34.52
N THR A 471 15.62 17.49 33.98
CA THR A 471 14.41 16.65 33.86
C THR A 471 14.03 16.32 32.42
N PHE A 472 14.85 16.71 31.43
CA PHE A 472 14.56 16.48 30.02
C PHE A 472 14.29 15.00 29.67
N SER A 473 15.05 14.08 30.27
CA SER A 473 14.89 12.64 30.02
C SER A 473 13.46 12.12 30.27
N ALA A 474 12.75 12.67 31.25
CA ALA A 474 11.36 12.30 31.55
C ALA A 474 10.34 12.86 30.54
N ARG A 475 10.72 13.87 29.75
CA ARG A 475 9.89 14.50 28.72
C ARG A 475 10.16 13.93 27.32
N CYS A 476 11.25 13.20 27.14
CA CYS A 476 11.64 12.59 25.88
C CYS A 476 10.96 11.23 25.67
N ASN A 477 10.44 11.00 24.47
CA ASN A 477 9.92 9.70 24.06
C ASN A 477 11.07 8.84 23.51
N ASN A 478 11.46 7.81 24.26
CA ASN A 478 12.60 6.94 23.94
C ASN A 478 12.22 5.72 23.06
N GLU A 479 11.07 5.74 22.38
CA GLU A 479 10.65 4.64 21.49
C GLU A 479 11.62 4.44 20.32
N LEU A 480 12.17 5.51 19.74
CA LEU A 480 13.07 5.43 18.58
C LEU A 480 14.45 6.09 18.81
N VAL A 481 14.57 6.93 19.84
CA VAL A 481 15.79 7.71 20.11
C VAL A 481 16.46 7.30 21.40
N ASP A 482 17.77 7.52 21.46
CA ASP A 482 18.56 7.45 22.69
C ASP A 482 19.13 8.84 23.02
N LEU A 483 19.45 9.04 24.30
CA LEU A 483 20.01 10.27 24.84
C LEU A 483 21.51 10.09 25.12
N TYR A 484 22.32 11.05 24.71
CA TYR A 484 23.77 11.03 24.86
C TYR A 484 24.29 12.37 25.41
N HIS A 485 25.46 12.34 26.03
CA HIS A 485 26.23 13.56 26.29
C HIS A 485 26.89 14.07 25.01
N VAL A 486 27.14 15.38 24.95
CA VAL A 486 27.82 16.02 23.81
C VAL A 486 29.33 15.94 24.03
N GLU A 487 29.93 14.82 23.64
CA GLU A 487 31.36 14.54 23.85
C GLU A 487 32.18 14.50 22.55
N GLU A 488 31.55 14.16 21.41
CA GLU A 488 32.26 14.10 20.12
C GLU A 488 32.63 15.50 19.63
N GLU A 489 33.86 15.69 19.16
CA GLU A 489 34.39 17.00 18.72
C GLU A 489 33.55 17.65 17.61
N ASP A 490 33.05 16.85 16.66
CA ASP A 490 32.17 17.28 15.58
C ASP A 490 30.83 17.83 16.12
N ASP A 491 30.26 17.19 17.15
CA ASP A 491 29.02 17.63 17.78
C ASP A 491 29.24 18.94 18.56
N VAL A 492 30.32 19.01 19.35
CA VAL A 492 30.69 20.20 20.13
C VAL A 492 30.87 21.41 19.21
N THR A 493 31.59 21.22 18.11
CA THR A 493 31.83 22.26 17.10
C THR A 493 30.53 22.70 16.43
N THR A 494 29.67 21.74 16.05
CA THR A 494 28.38 22.02 15.42
C THR A 494 27.46 22.81 16.35
N LEU A 495 27.35 22.38 17.61
CA LEU A 495 26.56 23.04 18.64
C LEU A 495 27.04 24.48 18.86
N LYS A 496 28.34 24.66 19.12
CA LYS A 496 28.92 25.99 19.38
C LYS A 496 28.72 26.94 18.19
N MET A 497 28.94 26.47 16.96
CA MET A 497 28.71 27.25 15.75
C MET A 497 27.24 27.67 15.62
N MET A 498 26.28 26.77 15.88
CA MET A 498 24.86 27.10 15.77
C MET A 498 24.44 28.16 16.79
N ILE A 499 24.92 28.06 18.04
CA ILE A 499 24.65 29.08 19.07
C ILE A 499 25.30 30.42 18.71
N GLU A 500 26.51 30.41 18.12
CA GLU A 500 27.16 31.62 17.63
C GLU A 500 26.37 32.29 16.50
N GLN A 501 25.85 31.51 15.55
CA GLN A 501 24.97 32.04 14.50
C GLN A 501 23.67 32.61 15.08
N HIS A 502 23.10 31.94 16.09
CA HIS A 502 21.92 32.44 16.80
C HIS A 502 22.19 33.78 17.47
N ARG A 503 23.31 33.91 18.20
CA ARG A 503 23.77 35.17 18.81
C ARG A 503 23.98 36.27 17.75
N LEU A 504 24.61 35.93 16.63
CA LEU A 504 24.93 36.88 15.56
C LEU A 504 23.65 37.43 14.88
N HIS A 505 22.65 36.58 14.68
CA HIS A 505 21.42 36.98 13.99
C HIS A 505 20.37 37.60 14.91
N THR A 506 20.33 37.22 16.18
CA THR A 506 19.26 37.66 17.11
C THR A 506 19.73 38.60 18.21
N GLU A 507 21.04 38.72 18.43
CA GLU A 507 21.65 39.39 19.60
C GLU A 507 21.14 38.84 20.95
N SER A 508 20.75 37.56 20.99
CA SER A 508 20.27 36.89 22.19
C SER A 508 21.26 37.00 23.36
N VAL A 509 20.74 37.46 24.51
CA VAL A 509 21.47 37.54 25.78
C VAL A 509 21.77 36.14 26.29
N LEU A 510 20.78 35.23 26.25
CA LEU A 510 20.95 33.83 26.66
C LEU A 510 22.04 33.13 25.85
N ALA A 511 22.04 33.29 24.53
CA ALA A 511 23.07 32.70 23.66
C ALA A 511 24.46 33.22 24.02
N LYS A 512 24.59 34.54 24.24
CA LYS A 512 25.84 35.18 24.66
C LYS A 512 26.33 34.62 26.01
N ASP A 513 25.43 34.45 26.97
CA ASP A 513 25.75 33.90 28.28
C ASP A 513 26.19 32.44 28.19
N ILE A 514 25.48 31.62 27.41
CA ILE A 514 25.86 30.22 27.17
C ILE A 514 27.24 30.14 26.51
N LEU A 515 27.52 30.95 25.50
CA LEU A 515 28.82 30.96 24.81
C LEU A 515 29.95 31.40 25.74
N SER A 516 29.71 32.35 26.64
CA SER A 516 30.71 32.82 27.61
C SER A 516 31.10 31.75 28.65
N LYS A 517 30.22 30.78 28.91
CA LYS A 517 30.37 29.69 29.88
C LYS A 517 30.32 28.31 29.22
N PHE A 518 30.62 28.25 27.92
CA PHE A 518 30.30 27.10 27.08
C PHE A 518 30.88 25.80 27.63
N ASP A 519 32.17 25.79 27.99
CA ASP A 519 32.86 24.59 28.50
C ASP A 519 32.28 24.11 29.83
N THR A 520 31.73 25.02 30.65
CA THR A 520 31.10 24.69 31.93
C THR A 520 29.65 24.20 31.74
N LEU A 521 28.96 24.68 30.71
CA LEU A 521 27.57 24.33 30.42
C LEU A 521 27.42 23.15 29.47
N LEU A 522 28.47 22.78 28.72
CA LEU A 522 28.47 21.67 27.78
C LEU A 522 27.96 20.35 28.40
N PRO A 523 28.31 19.96 29.65
CA PRO A 523 27.79 18.74 30.26
C PRO A 523 26.27 18.73 30.48
N LYS A 524 25.61 19.89 30.45
CA LYS A 524 24.15 20.02 30.55
C LYS A 524 23.43 19.90 29.20
N PHE A 525 24.16 19.86 28.09
CA PHE A 525 23.56 19.59 26.80
C PHE A 525 23.35 18.08 26.60
N VAL A 526 22.15 17.73 26.16
CA VAL A 526 21.77 16.37 25.80
C VAL A 526 21.64 16.29 24.29
N LYS A 527 22.34 15.34 23.69
CA LYS A 527 22.19 14.95 22.28
C LYS A 527 21.09 13.90 22.17
N VAL A 528 20.07 14.17 21.36
CA VAL A 528 19.01 13.23 21.01
C VAL A 528 19.32 12.65 19.65
N TYR A 529 19.44 11.32 19.57
CA TYR A 529 19.94 10.64 18.37
C TYR A 529 19.14 9.35 18.08
N PRO A 530 18.45 9.25 16.92
CA PRO A 530 17.68 8.06 16.57
C PRO A 530 18.54 6.82 16.33
N ARG A 531 18.13 5.68 16.88
CA ARG A 531 18.88 4.41 16.86
C ARG A 531 19.16 3.89 15.45
N ASP A 532 18.13 3.80 14.63
CA ASP A 532 18.27 3.31 13.25
C ASP A 532 19.12 4.26 12.39
N TYR A 533 18.99 5.57 12.61
CA TYR A 533 19.80 6.57 11.92
C TYR A 533 21.28 6.46 12.30
N LYS A 534 21.57 6.32 13.60
CA LYS A 534 22.92 6.07 14.11
C LYS A 534 23.53 4.81 13.49
N ARG A 535 22.80 3.69 13.50
CA ARG A 535 23.24 2.42 12.90
C ARG A 535 23.62 2.61 11.42
N VAL A 536 22.75 3.24 10.64
CA VAL A 536 23.00 3.47 9.21
C VAL A 536 24.21 4.39 8.98
N LEU A 537 24.37 5.45 9.77
CA LEU A 537 25.54 6.34 9.64
C LEU A 537 26.85 5.65 10.01
N GLU A 538 26.84 4.78 11.02
CA GLU A 538 28.00 3.97 11.41
C GLU A 538 28.35 2.95 10.33
N GLU A 539 27.35 2.26 9.76
CA GLU A 539 27.53 1.36 8.61
C GLU A 539 28.12 2.10 7.41
N MET A 540 27.58 3.28 7.06
CA MET A 540 28.10 4.10 5.96
C MET A 540 29.53 4.61 6.23
N LYS A 541 29.87 4.98 7.48
CA LYS A 541 31.24 5.35 7.88
C LYS A 541 32.19 4.16 7.73
N ALA A 542 31.77 2.95 8.14
CA ALA A 542 32.54 1.73 8.01
C ALA A 542 32.74 1.33 6.53
N GLU A 543 31.70 1.43 5.69
CA GLU A 543 31.78 1.18 4.25
C GLU A 543 32.72 2.17 3.56
N LYS A 544 32.63 3.47 3.88
CA LYS A 544 33.55 4.50 3.36
C LYS A 544 35.00 4.27 3.81
N ALA A 545 35.21 3.79 5.04
CA ALA A 545 36.54 3.43 5.54
C ALA A 545 37.09 2.16 4.86
N ALA A 546 36.22 1.23 4.47
CA ALA A 546 36.58 0.00 3.76
C ALA A 546 36.81 0.21 2.24
N ALA A 547 36.18 1.22 1.63
CA ALA A 547 36.34 1.56 0.22
C ALA A 547 37.64 2.34 -0.05
N ARG A 548 38.71 1.65 -0.48
CA ARG A 548 39.90 2.28 -1.10
C ARG A 548 39.51 2.96 -2.43
N PRO A 549 40.17 4.08 -2.83
CA PRO A 549 39.82 4.80 -4.03
C PRO A 549 40.20 3.97 -5.27
N THR A 550 39.20 3.42 -5.94
CA THR A 550 39.36 2.89 -7.30
C THR A 550 38.74 3.89 -8.28
N LYS A 551 39.50 4.17 -9.35
CA LYS A 551 39.21 5.19 -10.37
C LYS A 551 37.78 5.07 -10.90
N GLU A 552 37.13 6.23 -11.03
CA GLU A 552 35.83 6.43 -11.65
C GLU A 552 35.68 5.70 -12.99
N PRO A 553 34.54 5.03 -13.26
CA PRO A 553 34.16 4.67 -14.62
C PRO A 553 33.47 5.86 -15.30
N LYS A 554 34.00 6.23 -16.47
CA LYS A 554 33.38 7.17 -17.40
C LYS A 554 32.01 6.64 -17.85
N VAL A 555 30.97 7.46 -17.65
CA VAL A 555 29.63 7.25 -18.21
C VAL A 555 29.69 7.52 -19.71
N ALA A 556 29.45 6.49 -20.53
CA ALA A 556 29.25 6.64 -21.96
C ALA A 556 27.75 6.53 -22.27
N ASN A 557 27.19 7.61 -22.80
CA ASN A 557 25.84 7.67 -23.37
C ASN A 557 25.79 6.84 -24.67
N GLY A 558 24.74 6.03 -24.82
CA GLY A 558 24.41 5.39 -26.09
C GLY A 558 23.46 4.19 -25.94
N VAL A 559 22.15 4.45 -25.78
CA VAL A 559 21.13 3.40 -25.91
C VAL A 559 20.68 3.36 -27.37
N SER A 560 21.20 2.39 -28.12
CA SER A 560 20.66 1.99 -29.42
C SER A 560 19.76 0.78 -29.19
N VAL A 561 18.44 0.98 -29.26
CA VAL A 561 17.44 -0.09 -29.17
C VAL A 561 17.48 -0.89 -30.48
N THR A 562 17.98 -2.12 -30.41
CA THR A 562 17.83 -3.09 -31.50
C THR A 562 17.01 -4.26 -30.99
N THR A 563 15.77 -4.35 -31.44
CA THR A 563 14.85 -5.48 -31.25
C THR A 563 15.49 -6.78 -31.77
N LYS A 564 15.82 -7.70 -30.86
CA LYS A 564 16.11 -9.10 -31.20
C LYS A 564 14.95 -9.99 -30.79
N LYS A 565 14.37 -10.65 -31.79
CA LYS A 565 13.43 -11.77 -31.68
C LYS A 565 14.00 -12.87 -30.79
N ILE A 566 13.21 -13.31 -29.81
CA ILE A 566 13.54 -14.40 -28.89
C ILE A 566 13.18 -15.73 -29.55
N GLN A 567 14.17 -16.61 -29.70
CA GLN A 567 13.96 -18.05 -29.83
C GLN A 567 14.87 -18.78 -28.82
N THR A 568 14.18 -19.55 -27.97
CA THR A 568 14.51 -20.85 -27.34
C THR A 568 15.81 -21.09 -26.56
N GLU A 569 15.60 -21.57 -25.33
CA GLU A 569 16.46 -22.38 -24.46
C GLU A 569 17.74 -21.74 -23.89
N LYS A 570 17.58 -20.98 -22.80
CA LYS A 570 18.65 -20.78 -21.82
C LYS A 570 18.53 -21.83 -20.72
N SER A 571 19.54 -22.69 -20.57
CA SER A 571 19.72 -23.47 -19.34
C SER A 571 19.89 -22.51 -18.17
N SER A 572 18.93 -22.51 -17.25
CA SER A 572 18.96 -21.67 -16.05
C SER A 572 20.09 -22.11 -15.11
N SER A 573 20.90 -21.16 -14.65
CA SER A 573 21.98 -21.40 -13.68
C SER A 573 21.50 -21.42 -12.22
N ARG A 574 20.18 -21.37 -11.98
CA ARG A 574 19.59 -21.30 -10.63
C ARG A 574 19.45 -22.71 -10.04
N PRO A 575 19.70 -22.89 -8.73
CA PRO A 575 19.61 -24.20 -8.10
C PRO A 575 18.15 -24.69 -8.04
N THR A 576 17.96 -26.00 -8.27
CA THR A 576 16.67 -26.69 -8.13
C THR A 576 16.49 -27.37 -6.78
N ARG A 577 17.60 -27.59 -6.05
CA ARG A 577 17.68 -28.30 -4.77
C ARG A 577 18.61 -27.56 -3.80
N VAL A 578 18.06 -27.00 -2.73
CA VAL A 578 18.77 -26.27 -1.68
C VAL A 578 18.32 -26.77 -0.32
N ALA A 579 19.27 -26.99 0.60
CA ALA A 579 18.93 -27.27 1.99
C ALA A 579 18.42 -25.98 2.66
N ASN A 580 17.23 -26.03 3.26
CA ASN A 580 16.58 -24.87 3.90
C ASN A 580 16.41 -23.69 2.94
N ALA A 581 15.71 -23.92 1.83
CA ALA A 581 15.36 -22.88 0.88
C ALA A 581 14.68 -21.70 1.59
N LYS A 582 14.91 -20.47 1.13
CA LYS A 582 14.21 -19.29 1.63
C LYS A 582 12.99 -19.03 0.75
N LYS A 583 11.80 -19.05 1.33
CA LYS A 583 10.57 -18.80 0.58
C LYS A 583 10.45 -17.36 0.07
N TYR A 584 10.89 -16.38 0.84
CA TYR A 584 10.93 -14.99 0.38
C TYR A 584 11.77 -14.88 -0.90
N ARG A 585 11.12 -14.47 -2.01
CA ARG A 585 11.69 -14.43 -3.38
C ARG A 585 12.16 -15.79 -3.93
N GLY A 586 11.68 -16.91 -3.40
CA GLY A 586 12.10 -18.23 -3.87
C GLY A 586 11.84 -18.47 -5.36
N PHE A 587 10.77 -17.88 -5.92
CA PHE A 587 10.47 -17.91 -7.35
C PHE A 587 11.47 -17.17 -8.25
N VAL A 588 12.26 -16.24 -7.69
CA VAL A 588 13.36 -15.57 -8.38
C VAL A 588 14.64 -16.39 -8.23
N THR A 589 14.88 -16.94 -7.04
CA THR A 589 16.13 -17.61 -6.67
C THR A 589 16.23 -19.04 -7.21
N TYR A 590 15.12 -19.75 -7.34
CA TYR A 590 15.11 -21.20 -7.60
C TYR A 590 14.42 -21.57 -8.92
N GLU A 591 15.01 -22.55 -9.61
CA GLU A 591 14.47 -23.10 -10.86
C GLU A 591 13.46 -24.21 -10.60
N ARG A 592 12.50 -24.39 -11.52
CA ARG A 592 11.62 -25.55 -11.46
C ARG A 592 12.39 -26.82 -11.81
N GLU A 593 12.28 -27.85 -11.00
CA GLU A 593 12.63 -29.21 -11.44
C GLU A 593 11.35 -29.92 -11.90
N GLY A 594 11.37 -30.45 -13.13
CA GLY A 594 10.28 -31.25 -13.66
C GLY A 594 10.16 -32.60 -12.98
N VAL A 595 9.06 -33.31 -13.26
CA VAL A 595 8.91 -34.71 -12.83
C VAL A 595 10.02 -35.53 -13.48
N SER A 596 10.79 -36.24 -12.65
CA SER A 596 11.81 -37.16 -13.13
C SER A 596 11.17 -38.47 -13.56
N TYR A 597 11.64 -39.07 -14.66
CA TYR A 597 11.15 -40.34 -15.18
C TYR A 597 12.27 -41.37 -15.17
N ARG A 598 11.91 -42.65 -14.98
CA ARG A 598 12.86 -43.77 -15.12
C ARG A 598 13.42 -43.84 -16.54
N ASP A 599 14.60 -44.43 -16.69
CA ASP A 599 15.26 -44.54 -17.99
C ASP A 599 14.33 -45.22 -19.03
N PRO A 600 14.20 -44.69 -20.26
CA PRO A 600 13.34 -45.30 -21.27
C PRO A 600 13.61 -46.79 -21.51
N ASN A 601 14.87 -47.24 -21.42
CA ASN A 601 15.26 -48.65 -21.63
C ASN A 601 14.85 -49.56 -20.47
N GLU A 602 14.61 -48.99 -19.29
CA GLU A 602 14.02 -49.70 -18.15
C GLU A 602 12.50 -49.74 -18.25
N ARG A 603 11.88 -48.60 -18.63
CA ARG A 603 10.42 -48.46 -18.72
C ARG A 603 9.75 -49.38 -19.75
N VAL A 604 10.48 -49.85 -20.75
CA VAL A 604 9.96 -50.83 -21.73
C VAL A 604 9.95 -52.26 -21.21
N LYS A 605 10.62 -52.55 -20.08
CA LYS A 605 10.77 -53.91 -19.54
C LYS A 605 9.70 -54.27 -18.50
N ASP A 606 9.00 -53.28 -17.94
CA ASP A 606 7.99 -53.48 -16.91
C ASP A 606 6.80 -52.51 -17.06
N TRP A 607 5.78 -52.70 -16.21
CA TRP A 607 4.61 -51.82 -16.13
C TRP A 607 4.56 -51.05 -14.80
N ASN A 608 5.70 -50.89 -14.13
CA ASN A 608 5.79 -50.10 -12.89
C ASN A 608 5.65 -48.61 -13.21
N GLU A 609 5.37 -47.78 -12.19
CA GLU A 609 5.20 -46.34 -12.39
C GLU A 609 6.41 -45.71 -13.10
N VAL A 610 6.14 -44.89 -14.12
CA VAL A 610 7.21 -44.29 -14.94
C VAL A 610 7.87 -43.09 -14.27
N ALA A 611 7.12 -42.38 -13.42
CA ALA A 611 7.61 -41.25 -12.66
C ALA A 611 8.44 -41.76 -11.48
N ILE A 612 9.58 -41.13 -11.23
CA ILE A 612 10.38 -41.36 -10.04
C ILE A 612 9.70 -40.62 -8.89
N GLU A 613 9.47 -41.33 -7.80
CA GLU A 613 8.86 -40.77 -6.60
C GLU A 613 9.68 -39.59 -6.07
N SER A 614 8.99 -38.48 -5.79
CA SER A 614 9.62 -37.31 -5.18
C SER A 614 9.65 -37.50 -3.68
N VAL A 615 10.84 -37.71 -3.11
CA VAL A 615 11.00 -37.94 -1.68
C VAL A 615 11.05 -36.60 -0.92
N PRO A 616 10.43 -36.51 0.28
CA PRO A 616 10.64 -35.41 1.22
C PRO A 616 12.11 -35.05 1.39
N GLY A 617 12.46 -33.79 1.18
CA GLY A 617 13.85 -33.35 1.24
C GLY A 617 14.11 -32.02 0.52
N PRO A 618 15.38 -31.73 0.17
CA PRO A 618 15.79 -30.46 -0.41
C PRO A 618 15.01 -30.07 -1.67
N LEU A 619 14.63 -31.04 -2.50
CA LEU A 619 13.86 -30.78 -3.72
C LEU A 619 12.48 -30.19 -3.40
N LEU A 620 11.67 -30.89 -2.60
CA LEU A 620 10.30 -30.43 -2.30
C LEU A 620 10.29 -29.17 -1.43
N ASN A 621 11.28 -29.02 -0.53
CA ASN A 621 11.47 -27.77 0.21
C ASN A 621 11.79 -26.58 -0.72
N THR A 622 12.61 -26.80 -1.76
CA THR A 622 12.94 -25.78 -2.76
C THR A 622 11.77 -25.48 -3.69
N GLN A 623 11.08 -26.50 -4.18
CA GLN A 623 9.96 -26.31 -5.11
C GLN A 623 8.74 -25.66 -4.43
N SER A 624 8.46 -25.99 -3.17
CA SER A 624 7.41 -25.32 -2.38
C SER A 624 7.76 -23.85 -2.08
N ALA A 625 9.06 -23.52 -1.89
CA ALA A 625 9.55 -22.15 -1.71
C ALA A 625 9.32 -21.24 -2.94
N ARG A 626 9.05 -21.81 -4.13
CA ARG A 626 8.72 -21.05 -5.34
C ARG A 626 7.29 -20.51 -5.34
N CYS A 627 6.43 -20.95 -4.42
CA CYS A 627 5.10 -20.37 -4.26
C CYS A 627 5.20 -18.88 -3.92
N MET A 628 4.48 -18.05 -4.67
CA MET A 628 4.46 -16.59 -4.49
C MET A 628 3.54 -16.11 -3.36
N ASP A 629 2.73 -17.01 -2.78
CA ASP A 629 1.66 -16.68 -1.82
C ASP A 629 0.73 -15.58 -2.33
N CYS A 630 0.24 -15.79 -3.56
CA CYS A 630 -0.61 -14.82 -4.25
C CYS A 630 -1.85 -14.49 -3.42
N GLY A 631 -2.19 -13.20 -3.31
CA GLY A 631 -3.42 -12.77 -2.64
C GLY A 631 -4.71 -13.21 -3.33
N THR A 632 -4.63 -13.69 -4.57
CA THR A 632 -5.72 -14.34 -5.30
C THR A 632 -5.17 -15.63 -5.92
N PRO A 633 -5.22 -16.77 -5.20
CA PRO A 633 -4.57 -18.01 -5.64
C PRO A 633 -5.45 -18.77 -6.64
N PHE A 634 -5.33 -18.44 -7.93
CA PHE A 634 -6.06 -19.11 -9.02
C PHE A 634 -5.84 -20.63 -9.09
N CYS A 635 -4.78 -21.16 -8.49
CA CYS A 635 -4.58 -22.60 -8.36
C CYS A 635 -5.63 -23.28 -7.46
N HIS A 636 -6.26 -22.56 -6.53
CA HIS A 636 -7.18 -23.07 -5.51
C HIS A 636 -8.66 -22.67 -5.71
N GLN A 637 -8.96 -21.39 -5.99
CA GLN A 637 -10.26 -20.72 -5.73
C GLN A 637 -11.57 -21.55 -5.89
N GLU A 638 -12.60 -21.26 -5.10
CA GLU A 638 -13.88 -22.02 -5.14
C GLU A 638 -14.87 -21.57 -6.24
N SER A 639 -14.51 -20.55 -7.04
CA SER A 639 -15.37 -19.99 -8.10
C SER A 639 -15.15 -20.65 -9.46
N SER A 640 -16.11 -20.47 -10.37
CA SER A 640 -15.99 -20.84 -11.79
C SER A 640 -14.69 -20.30 -12.40
N GLY A 641 -13.82 -21.18 -12.91
CA GLY A 641 -12.55 -20.82 -13.53
C GLY A 641 -11.29 -21.12 -12.69
N ALA A 642 -11.43 -21.75 -11.51
CA ALA A 642 -10.27 -22.14 -10.72
C ALA A 642 -9.50 -23.33 -11.28
N GLY A 643 -8.20 -23.34 -11.01
CA GLY A 643 -7.30 -24.37 -11.50
C GLY A 643 -7.50 -25.74 -10.85
N CYS A 644 -7.98 -25.83 -9.62
CA CYS A 644 -8.27 -27.12 -8.96
C CYS A 644 -9.78 -27.33 -8.85
N PRO A 645 -10.37 -28.29 -9.59
CA PRO A 645 -11.80 -28.58 -9.49
C PRO A 645 -12.27 -29.05 -8.10
N LEU A 646 -11.35 -29.57 -7.28
CA LEU A 646 -11.63 -29.99 -5.91
C LEU A 646 -11.55 -28.82 -4.90
N GLY A 647 -11.04 -27.67 -5.31
CA GLY A 647 -10.78 -26.56 -4.38
C GLY A 647 -9.66 -26.86 -3.37
N ASN A 648 -8.66 -27.67 -3.73
CA ASN A 648 -7.56 -28.00 -2.81
C ASN A 648 -6.87 -26.74 -2.29
N LYS A 649 -6.62 -26.68 -0.97
CA LYS A 649 -5.96 -25.55 -0.29
C LYS A 649 -4.44 -25.50 -0.56
N ILE A 650 -4.08 -25.35 -1.83
CA ILE A 650 -2.71 -25.50 -2.34
C ILE A 650 -1.69 -24.58 -1.68
N PRO A 651 -1.95 -23.27 -1.49
CA PRO A 651 -0.99 -22.40 -0.81
C PRO A 651 -0.68 -22.86 0.63
N GLU A 652 -1.68 -23.39 1.34
CA GLU A 652 -1.54 -23.82 2.74
C GLU A 652 -0.68 -25.07 2.86
N PHE A 653 -0.98 -26.14 2.11
CA PHE A 653 -0.17 -27.35 2.20
C PHE A 653 1.24 -27.13 1.63
N ASN A 654 1.42 -26.26 0.63
CA ASN A 654 2.75 -25.90 0.13
C ASN A 654 3.58 -25.18 1.19
N GLU A 655 2.98 -24.28 1.98
CA GLU A 655 3.66 -23.63 3.10
C GLU A 655 4.07 -24.65 4.17
N LEU A 656 3.17 -25.57 4.52
CA LEU A 656 3.45 -26.60 5.52
C LEU A 656 4.57 -27.54 5.06
N VAL A 657 4.60 -27.93 3.77
CA VAL A 657 5.71 -28.68 3.18
C VAL A 657 7.02 -27.89 3.23
N HIS A 658 6.99 -26.59 2.92
CA HIS A 658 8.16 -25.73 3.03
C HIS A 658 8.70 -25.68 4.47
N GLN A 659 7.82 -25.60 5.46
CA GLN A 659 8.17 -25.62 6.89
C GLN A 659 8.53 -27.03 7.42
N ASN A 660 8.58 -28.04 6.54
CA ASN A 660 8.82 -29.45 6.90
C ASN A 660 7.75 -30.03 7.86
N ARG A 661 6.54 -29.46 7.88
CA ARG A 661 5.38 -29.86 8.70
C ARG A 661 4.43 -30.78 7.93
N TRP A 662 4.93 -31.95 7.56
CA TRP A 662 4.27 -32.87 6.64
C TRP A 662 2.93 -33.43 7.12
N ARG A 663 2.81 -33.73 8.42
CA ARG A 663 1.57 -34.26 9.00
C ARG A 663 0.41 -33.26 8.84
N GLU A 664 0.69 -32.00 9.13
CA GLU A 664 -0.30 -30.93 9.00
C GLU A 664 -0.61 -30.64 7.53
N ALA A 665 0.38 -30.75 6.63
CA ALA A 665 0.16 -30.66 5.19
C ALA A 665 -0.82 -31.75 4.70
N LEU A 666 -0.67 -32.98 5.20
CA LEU A 666 -1.60 -34.08 4.93
C LEU A 666 -3.00 -33.78 5.46
N ASP A 667 -3.12 -33.35 6.72
CA ASP A 667 -4.42 -33.03 7.31
C ASP A 667 -5.13 -31.91 6.51
N ARG A 668 -4.41 -30.85 6.08
CA ARG A 668 -4.94 -29.80 5.18
C ARG A 668 -5.36 -30.32 3.81
N LEU A 669 -4.59 -31.23 3.20
CA LEU A 669 -4.90 -31.81 1.89
C LEU A 669 -6.17 -32.67 1.96
N LEU A 670 -6.32 -33.48 3.00
CA LEU A 670 -7.46 -34.38 3.20
C LEU A 670 -8.78 -33.67 3.53
N GLU A 671 -8.76 -32.39 3.92
CA GLU A 671 -9.99 -31.59 4.11
C GLU A 671 -10.77 -31.39 2.81
N THR A 672 -10.08 -31.43 1.67
CA THR A 672 -10.65 -31.09 0.35
C THR A 672 -10.56 -32.23 -0.65
N ASN A 673 -9.65 -33.18 -0.44
CA ASN A 673 -9.44 -34.29 -1.36
C ASN A 673 -9.55 -35.65 -0.64
N ASN A 674 -10.51 -36.48 -1.06
CA ASN A 674 -10.65 -37.83 -0.55
C ASN A 674 -9.48 -38.75 -0.95
N PHE A 675 -8.92 -38.54 -2.16
CA PHE A 675 -7.98 -39.46 -2.80
C PHE A 675 -6.76 -38.75 -3.41
N PRO A 676 -5.95 -38.05 -2.59
CA PRO A 676 -4.74 -37.38 -3.07
C PRO A 676 -3.75 -38.30 -3.79
N GLU A 677 -3.75 -39.61 -3.48
CA GLU A 677 -2.91 -40.58 -4.16
C GLU A 677 -3.36 -40.86 -5.61
N PHE A 678 -4.63 -40.62 -5.95
CA PHE A 678 -5.16 -40.76 -7.31
C PHE A 678 -4.91 -39.48 -8.10
N THR A 679 -5.25 -38.33 -7.52
CA THR A 679 -5.06 -37.02 -8.15
C THR A 679 -3.58 -36.68 -8.32
N GLY A 680 -2.72 -36.94 -7.34
CA GLY A 680 -1.28 -36.73 -7.43
C GLY A 680 -0.60 -37.51 -8.57
N ARG A 681 -1.21 -38.59 -9.07
CA ARG A 681 -0.68 -39.43 -10.15
C ARG A 681 -1.35 -39.19 -11.50
N VAL A 682 -2.69 -39.20 -11.53
CA VAL A 682 -3.46 -39.20 -12.80
C VAL A 682 -3.91 -37.81 -13.22
N CYS A 683 -4.07 -36.87 -12.29
CA CYS A 683 -4.57 -35.54 -12.62
C CYS A 683 -3.68 -34.85 -13.66
N PRO A 684 -4.25 -34.15 -14.65
CA PRO A 684 -3.49 -33.34 -15.60
C PRO A 684 -2.94 -32.04 -14.97
N ALA A 685 -3.12 -31.83 -13.67
CA ALA A 685 -2.66 -30.66 -12.91
C ALA A 685 -3.11 -29.30 -13.48
N PRO A 686 -4.42 -29.07 -13.68
CA PRO A 686 -4.93 -27.76 -14.14
C PRO A 686 -4.60 -26.62 -13.16
N CYS A 687 -4.32 -26.95 -11.89
CA CYS A 687 -3.85 -26.04 -10.87
C CYS A 687 -2.46 -25.45 -11.16
N GLU A 688 -1.57 -26.20 -11.83
CA GLU A 688 -0.27 -25.71 -12.27
C GLU A 688 -0.41 -24.79 -13.49
N GLY A 689 -1.31 -25.12 -14.42
CA GLY A 689 -1.64 -24.26 -15.56
C GLY A 689 -2.28 -22.94 -15.15
N SER A 690 -3.00 -22.92 -14.03
CA SER A 690 -3.62 -21.72 -13.45
C SER A 690 -2.73 -21.03 -12.40
N CYS A 691 -1.52 -21.52 -12.18
CA CYS A 691 -0.62 -20.91 -11.20
C CYS A 691 -0.18 -19.53 -11.69
N VAL A 692 -0.37 -18.50 -10.87
CA VAL A 692 0.01 -17.11 -11.19
C VAL A 692 1.49 -16.97 -11.55
N LEU A 693 2.35 -17.81 -10.97
CA LEU A 693 3.77 -17.82 -11.32
C LEU A 693 3.99 -18.11 -12.81
N GLY A 694 3.12 -18.94 -13.39
CA GLY A 694 3.07 -19.31 -14.81
C GLY A 694 3.07 -18.14 -15.79
N ILE A 695 2.66 -16.94 -15.34
CA ILE A 695 2.64 -15.73 -16.17
C ILE A 695 4.05 -15.24 -16.48
N ILE A 696 5.00 -15.41 -15.54
CA ILE A 696 6.35 -14.86 -15.63
C ILE A 696 7.46 -15.91 -15.54
N GLU A 697 7.13 -17.15 -15.15
CA GLU A 697 8.08 -18.22 -14.86
C GLU A 697 7.36 -19.58 -14.84
N ASN A 698 8.10 -20.69 -14.89
CA ASN A 698 7.52 -22.02 -14.72
C ASN A 698 6.70 -22.15 -13.42
N PRO A 699 5.50 -22.77 -13.43
CA PRO A 699 4.64 -22.84 -12.26
C PRO A 699 5.23 -23.71 -11.13
N VAL A 700 4.62 -23.65 -9.95
CA VAL A 700 4.99 -24.53 -8.82
C VAL A 700 4.62 -25.97 -9.16
N SER A 701 5.46 -26.95 -8.79
CA SER A 701 5.20 -28.39 -8.99
C SER A 701 4.19 -28.95 -7.98
N ILE A 702 2.97 -28.39 -8.00
CA ILE A 702 1.87 -28.70 -7.08
C ILE A 702 1.54 -30.19 -7.08
N LYS A 703 1.49 -30.82 -8.26
CA LYS A 703 1.12 -32.24 -8.38
C LYS A 703 2.13 -33.15 -7.69
N SER A 704 3.42 -32.86 -7.87
CA SER A 704 4.50 -33.63 -7.22
C SER A 704 4.45 -33.47 -5.70
N ILE A 705 4.22 -32.24 -5.22
CA ILE A 705 4.08 -31.97 -3.78
C ILE A 705 2.87 -32.72 -3.20
N GLU A 706 1.71 -32.69 -3.87
CA GLU A 706 0.51 -33.42 -3.48
C GLU A 706 0.77 -34.93 -3.34
N CYS A 707 1.41 -35.53 -4.34
CA CYS A 707 1.76 -36.95 -4.34
C CYS A 707 2.68 -37.32 -3.18
N SER A 708 3.72 -36.52 -2.94
CA SER A 708 4.68 -36.77 -1.85
C SER A 708 4.07 -36.62 -0.46
N ILE A 709 3.10 -35.72 -0.27
CA ILE A 709 2.40 -35.57 1.00
C ILE A 709 1.67 -36.87 1.37
N ILE A 710 0.89 -37.43 0.43
CA ILE A 710 0.10 -38.63 0.70
C ILE A 710 0.97 -39.88 0.79
N ASP A 711 2.01 -40.02 -0.05
CA ASP A 711 2.90 -41.18 -0.01
C ASP A 711 3.66 -41.22 1.33
N LYS A 712 4.19 -40.09 1.79
CA LYS A 712 4.75 -39.96 3.14
C LYS A 712 3.72 -40.27 4.23
N GLY A 713 2.48 -39.82 4.05
CA GLY A 713 1.39 -40.11 4.99
C GLY A 713 1.11 -41.60 5.17
N PHE A 714 1.26 -42.41 4.12
CA PHE A 714 1.17 -43.85 4.24
C PHE A 714 2.45 -44.48 4.79
N GLU A 715 3.63 -44.02 4.38
CA GLU A 715 4.94 -44.49 4.87
C GLU A 715 5.07 -44.33 6.40
N GLU A 716 4.67 -43.16 6.93
CA GLU A 716 4.72 -42.82 8.36
C GLU A 716 3.54 -43.40 9.16
N GLY A 717 2.63 -44.14 8.52
CA GLY A 717 1.46 -44.73 9.18
C GLY A 717 0.43 -43.70 9.67
N TRP A 718 0.38 -42.51 9.06
CA TRP A 718 -0.57 -41.44 9.40
C TRP A 718 -1.97 -41.66 8.84
N MET A 719 -2.06 -42.40 7.73
CA MET A 719 -3.29 -42.83 7.08
C MET A 719 -3.85 -44.08 7.76
N VAL A 720 -4.49 -43.88 8.91
CA VAL A 720 -5.16 -44.93 9.68
C VAL A 720 -6.68 -44.92 9.45
N PRO A 721 -7.37 -46.08 9.53
CA PRO A 721 -8.82 -46.14 9.43
C PRO A 721 -9.51 -45.30 10.50
N ARG A 722 -10.48 -44.48 10.10
CA ARG A 722 -11.31 -43.67 11.00
C ARG A 722 -12.79 -44.03 10.87
N PRO A 723 -13.25 -45.16 11.45
CA PRO A 723 -14.66 -45.50 11.44
C PRO A 723 -15.48 -44.43 12.19
N PRO A 724 -16.73 -44.16 11.76
CA PRO A 724 -17.57 -43.16 12.40
C PRO A 724 -17.90 -43.55 13.85
N LEU A 725 -17.82 -42.58 14.76
CA LEU A 725 -18.09 -42.80 16.19
C LEU A 725 -19.53 -43.22 16.48
N GLN A 726 -20.48 -42.78 15.64
CA GLN A 726 -21.89 -43.12 15.76
C GLN A 726 -22.46 -43.51 14.40
N ARG A 727 -23.32 -44.53 14.40
CA ARG A 727 -24.07 -44.95 13.22
C ARG A 727 -25.48 -44.36 13.25
N THR A 728 -25.88 -43.74 12.15
CA THR A 728 -27.21 -43.11 11.97
C THR A 728 -28.34 -44.12 11.76
N GLY A 729 -28.02 -45.40 11.53
CA GLY A 729 -28.99 -46.43 11.14
C GLY A 729 -29.45 -46.38 9.69
N LYS A 730 -29.16 -45.29 8.95
CA LYS A 730 -29.52 -45.17 7.52
C LYS A 730 -28.59 -46.03 6.66
N LYS A 731 -29.16 -46.74 5.68
CA LYS A 731 -28.46 -47.56 4.69
C LYS A 731 -28.46 -46.88 3.33
N ILE A 732 -27.30 -46.83 2.68
CA ILE A 732 -27.13 -46.19 1.37
C ILE A 732 -26.46 -47.19 0.42
N ALA A 733 -27.08 -47.40 -0.74
CA ALA A 733 -26.49 -48.17 -1.83
C ALA A 733 -25.86 -47.25 -2.87
N ILE A 734 -24.65 -47.57 -3.32
CA ILE A 734 -23.95 -46.83 -4.37
C ILE A 734 -23.64 -47.78 -5.50
N VAL A 735 -24.11 -47.47 -6.71
CA VAL A 735 -23.89 -48.29 -7.91
C VAL A 735 -22.72 -47.72 -8.69
N GLY A 736 -21.62 -48.48 -8.75
CA GLY A 736 -20.36 -48.12 -9.40
C GLY A 736 -19.27 -47.73 -8.41
N SER A 737 -18.07 -48.31 -8.58
CA SER A 737 -16.91 -48.05 -7.71
C SER A 737 -15.83 -47.16 -8.32
N GLY A 738 -16.19 -46.34 -9.32
CA GLY A 738 -15.29 -45.29 -9.83
C GLY A 738 -15.04 -44.19 -8.79
N PRO A 739 -14.19 -43.19 -9.08
CA PRO A 739 -13.84 -42.11 -8.15
C PRO A 739 -15.06 -41.41 -7.53
N ALA A 740 -16.12 -41.15 -8.31
CA ALA A 740 -17.35 -40.54 -7.80
C ALA A 740 -18.08 -41.42 -6.77
N GLY A 741 -18.21 -42.72 -7.04
CA GLY A 741 -18.85 -43.67 -6.14
C GLY A 741 -18.06 -43.87 -4.85
N LEU A 742 -16.72 -43.98 -4.95
CA LEU A 742 -15.86 -44.09 -3.79
C LEU A 742 -15.86 -42.81 -2.94
N ALA A 743 -15.82 -41.62 -3.57
CA ALA A 743 -15.84 -40.36 -2.82
C ALA A 743 -17.16 -40.18 -2.05
N ALA A 744 -18.30 -40.51 -2.69
CA ALA A 744 -19.59 -40.53 -2.03
C ALA A 744 -19.62 -41.53 -0.88
N ALA A 745 -19.04 -42.73 -1.08
CA ALA A 745 -18.99 -43.75 -0.04
C ALA A 745 -18.18 -43.30 1.18
N ASP A 746 -17.01 -42.71 0.96
CA ASP A 746 -16.14 -42.17 2.01
C ASP A 746 -16.87 -41.10 2.84
N GLN A 747 -17.49 -40.11 2.19
CA GLN A 747 -18.19 -39.01 2.88
C GLN A 747 -19.42 -39.49 3.65
N LEU A 748 -20.25 -40.35 3.04
CA LEU A 748 -21.45 -40.87 3.71
C LEU A 748 -21.11 -41.82 4.86
N ASN A 749 -20.03 -42.60 4.74
CA ASN A 749 -19.54 -43.43 5.84
C ASN A 749 -19.04 -42.55 7.00
N LYS A 750 -18.29 -41.48 6.72
CA LYS A 750 -17.85 -40.49 7.73
C LYS A 750 -19.02 -39.82 8.46
N MET A 751 -20.14 -39.57 7.76
CA MET A 751 -21.38 -39.07 8.36
C MET A 751 -22.11 -40.12 9.23
N GLY A 752 -21.63 -41.36 9.29
CA GLY A 752 -22.20 -42.44 10.11
C GLY A 752 -23.27 -43.26 9.40
N HIS A 753 -23.42 -43.17 8.08
CA HIS A 753 -24.32 -44.06 7.34
C HIS A 753 -23.70 -45.44 7.13
N PHE A 754 -24.52 -46.47 6.95
CA PHE A 754 -24.07 -47.76 6.46
C PHE A 754 -24.06 -47.71 4.93
N VAL A 755 -22.89 -47.88 4.33
CA VAL A 755 -22.71 -47.72 2.89
C VAL A 755 -22.30 -49.04 2.26
N THR A 756 -23.04 -49.45 1.23
CA THR A 756 -22.69 -50.59 0.38
C THR A 756 -22.45 -50.11 -1.05
N VAL A 757 -21.25 -50.37 -1.58
CA VAL A 757 -20.86 -50.06 -2.95
C VAL A 757 -20.94 -51.32 -3.80
N PHE A 758 -21.73 -51.28 -4.87
CA PHE A 758 -21.91 -52.37 -5.83
C PHE A 758 -21.09 -52.10 -7.09
N GLU A 759 -20.21 -53.03 -7.43
CA GLU A 759 -19.36 -52.98 -8.61
C GLU A 759 -19.65 -54.19 -9.51
N ARG A 760 -19.80 -53.93 -10.82
CA ARG A 760 -20.08 -54.97 -11.81
C ARG A 760 -18.86 -55.85 -12.10
N SER A 761 -17.65 -55.30 -11.93
CA SER A 761 -16.39 -56.00 -12.15
C SER A 761 -15.94 -56.80 -10.92
N ASP A 762 -14.90 -57.62 -11.08
CA ASP A 762 -14.36 -58.48 -10.02
C ASP A 762 -13.60 -57.74 -8.91
N ARG A 763 -13.23 -56.46 -9.13
CA ARG A 763 -12.51 -55.59 -8.19
C ARG A 763 -13.04 -54.17 -8.18
N ILE A 764 -12.87 -53.53 -7.03
CA ILE A 764 -13.27 -52.14 -6.74
C ILE A 764 -12.27 -51.14 -7.32
N GLY A 765 -12.76 -49.98 -7.77
CA GLY A 765 -11.96 -48.86 -8.27
C GLY A 765 -12.35 -48.38 -9.67
N GLY A 766 -13.31 -49.04 -10.33
CA GLY A 766 -13.78 -48.69 -11.67
C GLY A 766 -12.63 -48.50 -12.67
N LEU A 767 -12.63 -47.40 -13.42
CA LEU A 767 -11.55 -47.11 -14.39
C LEU A 767 -10.18 -46.84 -13.73
N MET A 768 -10.09 -46.55 -12.44
CA MET A 768 -8.77 -46.49 -11.77
C MET A 768 -8.15 -47.88 -11.65
N MET A 769 -8.97 -48.92 -11.50
CA MET A 769 -8.52 -50.32 -11.47
C MET A 769 -8.28 -50.88 -12.88
N TYR A 770 -9.21 -50.63 -13.83
CA TYR A 770 -9.19 -51.29 -15.15
C TYR A 770 -8.81 -50.40 -16.34
N GLY A 771 -8.95 -49.07 -16.23
CA GLY A 771 -8.77 -48.14 -17.36
C GLY A 771 -7.40 -47.45 -17.36
N VAL A 772 -6.99 -46.89 -16.23
CA VAL A 772 -5.67 -46.24 -16.10
C VAL A 772 -4.59 -47.32 -16.13
N PRO A 773 -3.55 -47.25 -16.98
CA PRO A 773 -2.48 -48.24 -17.00
C PRO A 773 -1.69 -48.30 -15.68
N ASN A 774 -1.14 -49.46 -15.33
CA ASN A 774 -0.34 -49.63 -14.10
C ASN A 774 0.88 -48.68 -14.06
N MET A 775 1.49 -48.43 -15.23
CA MET A 775 2.62 -47.51 -15.38
C MET A 775 2.32 -46.04 -15.04
N LYS A 776 1.04 -45.66 -14.85
CA LYS A 776 0.63 -44.33 -14.36
C LYS A 776 0.19 -44.35 -12.90
N THR A 777 -0.41 -45.44 -12.43
CA THR A 777 -0.90 -45.59 -11.06
C THR A 777 -0.98 -47.06 -10.72
N ASP A 778 -0.19 -47.46 -9.72
CA ASP A 778 -0.09 -48.85 -9.28
C ASP A 778 -1.42 -49.39 -8.73
N LYS A 779 -1.85 -50.55 -9.21
CA LYS A 779 -3.16 -51.12 -8.83
C LYS A 779 -3.18 -51.67 -7.41
N ILE A 780 -2.06 -52.15 -6.91
CA ILE A 780 -1.98 -52.83 -5.62
C ILE A 780 -1.57 -51.83 -4.54
N GLY A 781 -0.41 -51.21 -4.70
CA GLY A 781 0.19 -50.27 -3.74
C GLY A 781 -0.58 -48.97 -3.58
N VAL A 782 -1.39 -48.56 -4.57
CA VAL A 782 -2.14 -47.29 -4.52
C VAL A 782 -3.65 -47.53 -4.51
N VAL A 783 -4.22 -48.15 -5.55
CA VAL A 783 -5.70 -48.30 -5.66
C VAL A 783 -6.24 -49.26 -4.61
N GLN A 784 -5.70 -50.48 -4.53
CA GLN A 784 -6.18 -51.47 -3.56
C GLN A 784 -5.91 -51.03 -2.11
N ARG A 785 -4.77 -50.38 -1.84
CA ARG A 785 -4.46 -49.80 -0.52
C ARG A 785 -5.58 -48.86 -0.02
N ARG A 786 -6.08 -47.96 -0.87
CA ARG A 786 -7.18 -47.05 -0.51
C ARG A 786 -8.50 -47.80 -0.30
N VAL A 787 -8.81 -48.77 -1.15
CA VAL A 787 -10.03 -49.59 -1.00
C VAL A 787 -10.02 -50.34 0.33
N ASN A 788 -8.87 -50.92 0.70
CA ASN A 788 -8.72 -51.62 1.98
C ASN A 788 -8.94 -50.67 3.17
N LEU A 789 -8.35 -49.47 3.14
CA LEU A 789 -8.56 -48.44 4.16
C LEU A 789 -10.06 -48.10 4.32
N MET A 790 -10.79 -47.91 3.22
CA MET A 790 -12.23 -47.65 3.28
C MET A 790 -13.04 -48.85 3.80
N ALA A 791 -12.63 -50.07 3.47
CA ALA A 791 -13.27 -51.28 4.00
C ALA A 791 -13.08 -51.40 5.51
N GLU A 792 -11.88 -51.09 6.01
CA GLU A 792 -11.55 -51.02 7.44
C GLU A 792 -12.33 -49.91 8.17
N GLU A 793 -12.70 -48.83 7.47
CA GLU A 793 -13.59 -47.77 7.99
C GLU A 793 -15.08 -48.18 8.01
N GLY A 794 -15.42 -49.35 7.46
CA GLY A 794 -16.76 -49.94 7.49
C GLY A 794 -17.58 -49.77 6.22
N VAL A 795 -16.96 -49.42 5.08
CA VAL A 795 -17.63 -49.47 3.77
C VAL A 795 -17.71 -50.92 3.29
N THR A 796 -18.92 -51.37 2.93
CA THR A 796 -19.11 -52.73 2.37
C THR A 796 -18.99 -52.69 0.85
N PHE A 797 -18.18 -53.59 0.28
CA PHE A 797 -17.99 -53.70 -1.16
C PHE A 797 -18.58 -55.02 -1.68
N VAL A 798 -19.39 -54.95 -2.74
CA VAL A 798 -19.96 -56.11 -3.43
C VAL A 798 -19.51 -56.07 -4.88
N VAL A 799 -18.70 -57.05 -5.27
CA VAL A 799 -18.16 -57.20 -6.64
C VAL A 799 -19.01 -58.17 -7.46
N ASN A 800 -18.81 -58.17 -8.78
CA ASN A 800 -19.61 -58.96 -9.74
C ASN A 800 -21.12 -58.68 -9.67
N ALA A 801 -21.52 -57.53 -9.14
CA ALA A 801 -22.92 -57.13 -8.97
C ALA A 801 -23.36 -56.23 -10.13
N ASN A 802 -23.97 -56.83 -11.15
CA ASN A 802 -24.41 -56.11 -12.35
C ASN A 802 -25.86 -55.62 -12.24
N ILE A 803 -26.03 -54.42 -11.67
CA ILE A 803 -27.36 -53.81 -11.45
C ILE A 803 -28.08 -53.60 -12.78
N GLY A 804 -29.29 -54.17 -12.90
CA GLY A 804 -30.14 -54.08 -14.09
C GLY A 804 -29.98 -55.22 -15.10
N SER A 805 -28.97 -56.09 -14.95
CA SER A 805 -28.86 -57.34 -15.71
C SER A 805 -28.96 -58.58 -14.82
N ASP A 806 -28.44 -58.50 -13.59
CA ASP A 806 -28.50 -59.57 -12.61
C ASP A 806 -29.81 -59.49 -11.80
N PRO A 807 -30.69 -60.52 -11.85
CA PRO A 807 -31.91 -60.55 -11.05
C PRO A 807 -31.67 -60.47 -9.54
N LEU A 808 -30.50 -60.87 -9.04
CA LEU A 808 -30.14 -60.78 -7.63
C LEU A 808 -29.95 -59.33 -7.15
N TYR A 809 -29.65 -58.40 -8.05
CA TYR A 809 -29.38 -57.00 -7.73
C TYR A 809 -30.26 -56.05 -8.55
N SER A 810 -31.58 -56.23 -8.49
CA SER A 810 -32.52 -55.31 -9.14
C SER A 810 -32.52 -53.91 -8.48
N ILE A 811 -32.81 -52.88 -9.27
CA ILE A 811 -32.85 -51.50 -8.77
C ILE A 811 -34.01 -51.29 -7.79
N GLU A 812 -35.13 -52.01 -8.00
CA GLU A 812 -36.30 -52.01 -7.12
C GLU A 812 -35.92 -52.56 -5.73
N ARG A 813 -35.16 -53.65 -5.70
CA ARG A 813 -34.65 -54.24 -4.46
C ARG A 813 -33.75 -53.25 -3.73
N LEU A 814 -32.75 -52.68 -4.41
CA LEU A 814 -31.84 -51.70 -3.81
C LEU A 814 -32.59 -50.50 -3.22
N ARG A 815 -33.61 -50.01 -3.92
CA ARG A 815 -34.46 -48.91 -3.45
C ARG A 815 -35.33 -49.29 -2.24
N SER A 816 -35.77 -50.54 -2.15
CA SER A 816 -36.57 -51.02 -1.01
C SER A 816 -35.73 -51.28 0.25
N GLU A 817 -34.48 -51.72 0.08
CA GLU A 817 -33.60 -52.13 1.19
C GLU A 817 -32.75 -50.97 1.76
N ASN A 818 -32.66 -49.84 1.03
CA ASN A 818 -31.82 -48.70 1.38
C ASN A 818 -32.63 -47.41 1.44
N ASN A 819 -32.22 -46.48 2.29
CA ASN A 819 -32.84 -45.16 2.42
C ASN A 819 -32.54 -44.26 1.22
N ALA A 820 -31.42 -44.48 0.54
CA ALA A 820 -31.08 -43.80 -0.71
C ALA A 820 -30.22 -44.69 -1.61
N VAL A 821 -30.26 -44.40 -2.92
CA VAL A 821 -29.44 -45.05 -3.94
C VAL A 821 -28.73 -43.98 -4.75
N ILE A 822 -27.41 -44.09 -4.90
CA ILE A 822 -26.58 -43.21 -5.74
C ILE A 822 -26.16 -43.97 -6.99
N LEU A 823 -26.47 -43.41 -8.16
CA LEU A 823 -26.08 -43.98 -9.44
C LEU A 823 -24.80 -43.31 -9.94
N ALA A 824 -23.65 -43.97 -9.73
CA ALA A 824 -22.33 -43.55 -10.17
C ALA A 824 -21.78 -44.49 -11.26
N CYS A 825 -22.65 -44.94 -12.17
CA CYS A 825 -22.39 -46.01 -13.13
C CYS A 825 -21.30 -45.70 -14.18
N GLY A 826 -20.94 -44.41 -14.34
CA GLY A 826 -19.99 -43.94 -15.34
C GLY A 826 -20.52 -44.02 -16.79
N ALA A 827 -19.69 -43.60 -17.75
CA ALA A 827 -19.99 -43.68 -19.18
C ALA A 827 -19.29 -44.90 -19.78
N THR A 828 -20.06 -45.91 -20.20
CA THR A 828 -19.54 -47.19 -20.71
C THR A 828 -19.88 -47.44 -22.17
N LYS A 829 -20.77 -46.64 -22.74
CA LYS A 829 -20.99 -46.55 -24.18
C LYS A 829 -19.96 -45.57 -24.76
N PRO A 830 -19.13 -46.00 -25.73
CA PRO A 830 -18.25 -45.08 -26.46
C PRO A 830 -19.08 -43.92 -27.03
N ARG A 831 -18.48 -42.73 -27.04
CA ARG A 831 -19.08 -41.55 -27.69
C ARG A 831 -18.97 -41.64 -29.20
#